data_AF-A0AA38IHL4-F1
#
_entry.id   AF-A0AA38IHL4-F1
#
_cell.length_a   1.000
_cell.length_b   1.000
_cell.length_c   1.000
_cell.angle_alpha   90.00
_cell.angle_beta   90.00
_cell.angle_gamma   90.00
#
_symmetry.space_group_name_H-M   'P 1'
#
loop_
_entity.id
_entity.type
_entity.pdbx_description
1 polymer ?
#
loop_
_entity_poly.entity_id
_entity_poly.type
_entity_poly.pdbx_seq_one_letter_code
_entity_poly.pdbx_strand_id
1 'polypeptide(L)'
;MALSRLYGSRMPAGIKAALNLCRKSQKPQIALMSDFRIEKDTFGELKVPADKYYGAQTLRSVMNFPIGGEFERMPYPVITAMGVLKKAAAIVNKEFGLDPKIADAISQACDEVISGKLYCDHFPLVIWQTGSGTQTNMNTNEVISNRAIELLGGQLGSKTPVHPNDHVNKSQSSNDTYPAAMHIAVAVEIQNTLLPGLKTLAAALDKKADEFKDIIKIGRTHLQDAVPLTLGQEFSGYVQQVCFGIDRINDTLPRLYHLAIGGTAVGTGLNTRIGFAEKCAAEIAKLTGLPFTSAPNKFEALAAHDAMVEVSGALNVIACSIMKIANDIRFLGSGPRCGLGELSLPENEPGSSIMPGKVNPTQCEAITMVAAQVMGNHVAVTIGGANGHFELNVFKPMMVSNVLRSIRLLGDASKCFSEKCVDGIQVNKERVDKLLHESLMLVTALNPHIGYDKAAQIAKTAHKENSTLKETAIKLGILTEEQFHEWVKPENMLGPKTVRNVILGVQKNYSTKIGVVGVPLEEGQNKVGVADGPAAIRKGGLIEGIKAIHEEIDVQDYGDVSYTPLVDNIHVPNMKKYANVAACNQEVSKTVEKVLRDHRTCLTLGGDHSIGIGTVDGHIKAKKENVCILWVDAHADLNTNKTSASGNIHGMPLALLAKELADYWPYLPGMDWQKPIVSIRNVAYIGLRSVDSYERLIIEQFGITAYGMEDVENHGVQNVVNMALEKIDPNRTRSIHLSFDIDSLDALEAPSTGTAVRGGLTLREGIHLVEQVYKTGRLGAMDLVEVNPALGSAEDVKKTVEAAIHLLLAACGYSRRGITPKDSDYVPIQTFPS
;
A
#
# COMPACT_ATOMS: atom_id res chain seq x y z
N MET A 1 42.77 -28.16 -2.61
CA MET A 1 42.93 -29.63 -2.76
C MET A 1 42.12 -30.25 -3.91
N ALA A 2 41.21 -29.54 -4.58
CA ALA A 2 40.36 -30.12 -5.65
C ALA A 2 41.03 -30.19 -7.05
N LEU A 3 42.01 -29.35 -7.35
CA LEU A 3 42.65 -29.28 -8.69
C LEU A 3 43.76 -30.31 -8.95
N SER A 4 44.28 -30.99 -7.92
CA SER A 4 45.33 -32.00 -8.09
C SER A 4 44.80 -33.38 -8.49
N ARG A 5 43.48 -33.59 -8.48
CA ARG A 5 42.84 -34.87 -8.86
C ARG A 5 42.46 -34.97 -10.34
N LEU A 6 42.53 -33.86 -11.09
CA LEU A 6 42.07 -33.79 -12.49
C LEU A 6 43.15 -34.04 -13.55
N TYR A 7 44.44 -34.07 -13.17
CA TYR A 7 45.54 -34.32 -14.12
C TYR A 7 46.47 -35.43 -13.61
N GLY A 8 46.20 -36.66 -14.04
CA GLY A 8 47.20 -37.73 -14.00
C GLY A 8 48.38 -37.42 -14.95
N SER A 9 49.59 -37.66 -14.45
CA SER A 9 50.93 -37.85 -15.08
C SER A 9 51.37 -37.20 -16.41
N ARG A 10 50.62 -36.30 -17.06
CA ARG A 10 51.10 -35.52 -18.23
C ARG A 10 50.66 -34.07 -18.16
N MET A 11 51.47 -33.23 -17.50
CA MET A 11 51.35 -31.76 -17.55
C MET A 11 52.39 -31.18 -18.52
N PRO A 12 51.99 -30.32 -19.48
CA PRO A 12 52.89 -29.55 -20.34
C PRO A 12 53.83 -28.65 -19.52
N ALA A 13 55.08 -28.47 -19.99
CA ALA A 13 56.13 -27.72 -19.28
C ALA A 13 55.72 -26.27 -18.90
N GLY A 14 54.90 -25.61 -19.73
CA GLY A 14 54.38 -24.26 -19.45
C GLY A 14 53.41 -24.21 -18.25
N ILE A 15 52.61 -25.25 -18.03
CA ILE A 15 51.70 -25.34 -16.88
C ILE A 15 52.47 -25.64 -15.58
N LYS A 16 53.58 -26.39 -15.68
CA LYS A 16 54.50 -26.64 -14.56
C LYS A 16 55.23 -25.37 -14.12
N ALA A 17 55.58 -24.47 -15.05
CA ALA A 17 56.16 -23.17 -14.75
C ALA A 17 55.15 -22.21 -14.10
N ALA A 18 53.92 -22.14 -14.61
CA ALA A 18 52.85 -21.35 -14.01
C ALA A 18 52.43 -21.85 -12.62
N LEU A 19 52.38 -23.17 -12.40
CA LEU A 19 52.14 -23.76 -11.08
C LEU A 19 53.31 -23.54 -10.11
N ASN A 20 54.55 -23.42 -10.58
CA ASN A 20 55.70 -23.08 -9.72
C ASN A 20 55.74 -21.58 -9.37
N LEU A 21 55.21 -20.70 -10.23
CA LEU A 21 54.97 -19.29 -9.90
C LEU A 21 53.82 -19.13 -8.89
N CYS A 22 52.72 -19.88 -9.03
CA CYS A 22 51.64 -19.89 -8.04
C CYS A 22 52.04 -20.59 -6.71
N ARG A 23 52.83 -21.67 -6.74
CA ARG A 23 53.33 -22.34 -5.53
C ARG A 23 54.36 -21.52 -4.75
N LYS A 24 55.00 -20.53 -5.36
CA LYS A 24 55.86 -19.57 -4.64
C LYS A 24 55.08 -18.57 -3.78
N SER A 25 53.75 -18.50 -3.89
CA SER A 25 52.90 -17.66 -3.02
C SER A 25 52.22 -18.41 -1.86
N GLN A 26 52.42 -19.73 -1.74
CA GLN A 26 51.85 -20.57 -0.67
C GLN A 26 52.89 -21.50 -0.01
N LYS A 27 54.12 -21.02 0.14
CA LYS A 27 54.87 -21.33 1.36
C LYS A 27 54.66 -20.13 2.28
N PRO A 28 54.54 -20.33 3.61
CA PRO A 28 54.74 -19.21 4.50
C PRO A 28 56.13 -18.68 4.12
N GLN A 29 56.16 -17.50 3.50
CA GLN A 29 57.28 -16.61 3.79
C GLN A 29 57.31 -16.63 5.30
N ILE A 30 58.41 -17.12 5.85
CA ILE A 30 58.86 -16.73 7.17
C ILE A 30 58.94 -15.22 7.04
N ALA A 31 57.80 -14.56 7.27
CA ALA A 31 57.73 -13.16 7.54
C ALA A 31 58.66 -13.04 8.74
N LEU A 32 59.74 -12.27 8.54
CA LEU A 32 60.52 -11.65 9.58
C LEU A 32 59.63 -11.50 10.82
N MET A 33 60.05 -12.15 11.91
CA MET A 33 59.31 -12.22 13.18
C MET A 33 58.55 -10.91 13.38
N SER A 34 57.23 -10.92 13.14
CA SER A 34 56.43 -9.78 13.52
C SER A 34 56.59 -9.69 15.03
N ASP A 35 57.11 -8.55 15.49
CA ASP A 35 57.17 -8.29 16.91
C ASP A 35 55.78 -8.57 17.48
N PHE A 36 55.73 -9.28 18.60
CA PHE A 36 54.48 -9.63 19.26
C PHE A 36 54.47 -9.02 20.66
N ARG A 37 53.30 -8.61 21.11
CA ARG A 37 53.06 -8.27 22.51
C ARG A 37 52.31 -9.42 23.19
N ILE A 38 52.58 -9.60 24.47
CA ILE A 38 51.88 -10.58 25.30
C ILE A 38 50.67 -9.88 25.88
N GLU A 39 49.48 -10.37 25.57
CA GLU A 39 48.24 -9.97 26.22
C GLU A 39 47.61 -11.16 26.94
N LYS A 40 46.79 -10.87 27.95
CA LYS A 40 46.13 -11.88 28.79
C LYS A 40 44.63 -11.67 28.84
N ASP A 41 43.89 -12.77 28.73
CA ASP A 41 42.51 -12.87 29.22
C ASP A 41 42.39 -13.97 30.28
N THR A 42 41.17 -14.32 30.65
CA THR A 42 40.88 -15.29 31.71
C THR A 42 41.38 -16.71 31.41
N PHE A 43 41.64 -17.06 30.15
CA PHE A 43 42.20 -18.35 29.74
C PHE A 43 43.72 -18.36 29.58
N GLY A 44 44.39 -17.23 29.84
CA GLY A 44 45.85 -17.12 29.81
C GLY A 44 46.39 -16.20 28.73
N GLU A 45 47.71 -16.27 28.55
CA GLU A 45 48.49 -15.38 27.69
C GLU A 45 48.45 -15.79 26.21
N LEU A 46 48.42 -14.80 25.31
CA LEU A 46 48.53 -14.97 23.86
C LEU A 46 49.52 -13.96 23.27
N LYS A 47 50.19 -14.38 22.19
CA LYS A 47 51.12 -13.54 21.42
C LYS A 47 50.37 -12.80 20.33
N VAL A 48 50.01 -11.55 20.60
CA VAL A 48 49.28 -10.69 19.66
C VAL A 48 50.29 -9.92 18.80
N PRO A 49 50.12 -9.85 17.46
CA PRO A 49 51.00 -9.05 16.60
C PRO A 49 51.07 -7.59 17.06
N ALA A 50 52.29 -7.04 17.19
CA ALA A 50 52.53 -5.72 17.76
C ALA A 50 51.92 -4.58 16.92
N ASP A 51 51.79 -4.78 15.61
CA ASP A 51 51.21 -3.83 14.66
C ASP A 51 49.67 -3.81 14.63
N LYS A 52 48.99 -4.65 15.45
CA LYS A 52 47.52 -4.76 15.44
C LYS A 52 46.89 -4.24 16.72
N TYR A 53 45.86 -3.40 16.60
CA TYR A 53 45.13 -2.87 17.76
C TYR A 53 44.18 -3.88 18.44
N TYR A 54 43.79 -4.99 17.80
CA TYR A 54 42.98 -6.00 18.47
C TYR A 54 43.79 -6.73 19.55
N GLY A 55 43.14 -7.34 20.54
CA GLY A 55 43.80 -7.95 21.70
C GLY A 55 43.69 -9.47 21.78
N ALA A 56 43.88 -10.00 22.99
CA ALA A 56 43.87 -11.44 23.25
C ALA A 56 42.55 -12.13 22.88
N GLN A 57 41.39 -11.50 23.12
CA GLN A 57 40.10 -12.15 22.84
C GLN A 57 39.85 -12.27 21.34
N THR A 58 40.21 -11.23 20.57
CA THR A 58 40.13 -11.28 19.10
C THR A 58 41.03 -12.38 18.55
N LEU A 59 42.30 -12.44 18.99
CA LEU A 59 43.23 -13.47 18.51
C LEU A 59 42.73 -14.89 18.83
N ARG A 60 42.21 -15.09 20.04
CA ARG A 60 41.60 -16.37 20.44
C ARG A 60 40.40 -16.73 19.55
N SER A 61 39.57 -15.74 19.21
CA SER A 61 38.44 -15.94 18.30
C SER A 61 38.90 -16.30 16.88
N VAL A 62 39.95 -15.67 16.35
CA VAL A 62 40.54 -16.03 15.05
C VAL A 62 40.99 -17.49 15.03
N MET A 63 41.63 -17.95 16.11
CA MET A 63 42.10 -19.33 16.23
C MET A 63 40.95 -20.35 16.30
N ASN A 64 39.84 -19.98 16.93
CA ASN A 64 38.73 -20.90 17.20
C ASN A 64 37.66 -20.95 16.10
N PHE A 65 37.57 -19.92 15.25
CA PHE A 65 36.57 -19.81 14.18
C PHE A 65 37.19 -19.61 12.79
N PRO A 66 38.06 -20.53 12.29
CA PRO A 66 38.72 -20.40 10.98
C PRO A 66 37.80 -20.86 9.82
N ILE A 67 36.53 -20.45 9.82
CA ILE A 67 35.51 -20.92 8.88
C ILE A 67 35.39 -19.91 7.73
N GLY A 68 35.57 -20.38 6.49
CA GLY A 68 35.33 -19.59 5.27
C GLY A 68 36.48 -18.66 4.83
N GLY A 69 37.40 -18.33 5.73
CA GLY A 69 38.56 -17.50 5.42
C GLY A 69 38.22 -16.02 5.25
N GLU A 70 39.08 -15.26 4.57
CA GLU A 70 38.98 -13.79 4.50
C GLU A 70 37.69 -13.28 3.82
N PHE A 71 37.12 -14.05 2.88
CA PHE A 71 35.89 -13.68 2.17
C PHE A 71 34.64 -13.69 3.07
N GLU A 72 34.71 -14.38 4.20
CA GLU A 72 33.62 -14.47 5.19
C GLU A 72 33.85 -13.54 6.38
N ARG A 73 34.75 -12.55 6.26
CA ARG A 73 34.94 -11.51 7.28
C ARG A 73 33.64 -10.77 7.59
N MET A 74 33.52 -10.33 8.83
CA MET A 74 32.39 -9.54 9.30
C MET A 74 32.18 -8.32 8.38
N PRO A 75 30.96 -8.06 7.86
CA PRO A 75 30.76 -6.97 6.91
C PRO A 75 31.20 -5.61 7.46
N TYR A 76 31.89 -4.85 6.60
CA TYR A 76 32.34 -3.48 6.88
C TYR A 76 31.25 -2.58 7.51
N PRO A 77 29.99 -2.57 7.03
CA PRO A 77 28.94 -1.75 7.65
C PRO A 77 28.68 -2.09 9.12
N VAL A 78 28.80 -3.36 9.53
CA VAL A 78 28.64 -3.75 10.95
C VAL A 78 29.76 -3.15 11.80
N ILE A 79 31.00 -3.15 11.32
CA ILE A 79 32.14 -2.60 12.06
C ILE A 79 32.02 -1.08 12.22
N THR A 80 31.64 -0.37 11.16
CA THR A 80 31.43 1.09 11.25
C THR A 80 30.27 1.43 12.19
N ALA A 81 29.17 0.67 12.15
CA ALA A 81 28.03 0.82 13.06
C ALA A 81 28.40 0.55 14.52
N MET A 82 29.27 -0.43 14.78
CA MET A 82 29.84 -0.65 16.11
C MET A 82 30.64 0.57 16.57
N GLY A 83 31.43 1.19 15.68
CA GLY A 83 32.12 2.46 15.97
C GLY A 83 31.15 3.59 16.36
N VAL A 84 30.05 3.78 15.62
CA VAL A 84 28.99 4.76 15.95
C VAL A 84 28.41 4.50 17.34
N LEU A 85 28.06 3.24 17.61
CA LEU A 85 27.48 2.84 18.90
C LEU A 85 28.45 3.11 20.06
N LYS A 86 29.73 2.74 19.92
CA LYS A 86 30.73 2.94 20.97
C LYS A 86 31.02 4.42 21.20
N LYS A 87 31.01 5.24 20.16
CA LYS A 87 31.12 6.71 20.28
C LYS A 87 29.95 7.28 21.10
N ALA A 88 28.72 6.92 20.72
CA ALA A 88 27.52 7.36 21.44
C ALA A 88 27.55 6.93 22.93
N ALA A 89 27.90 5.67 23.19
CA ALA A 89 28.01 5.15 24.54
C ALA A 89 29.08 5.87 25.37
N ALA A 90 30.24 6.22 24.79
CA ALA A 90 31.29 6.98 25.48
C ALA A 90 30.83 8.40 25.82
N ILE A 91 30.17 9.10 24.89
CA ILE A 91 29.61 10.44 25.08
C ILE A 91 28.60 10.42 26.23
N VAL A 92 27.62 9.51 26.18
CA VAL A 92 26.56 9.40 27.19
C VAL A 92 27.12 8.98 28.55
N ASN A 93 28.09 8.08 28.59
CA ASN A 93 28.68 7.64 29.85
C ASN A 93 29.49 8.72 30.58
N LYS A 94 29.87 9.85 29.94
CA LYS A 94 30.42 11.01 30.67
C LYS A 94 29.46 11.48 31.76
N GLU A 95 28.16 11.50 31.44
CA GLU A 95 27.11 11.87 32.40
C GLU A 95 26.92 10.82 33.50
N PHE A 96 27.33 9.58 33.24
CA PHE A 96 27.20 8.45 34.17
C PHE A 96 28.51 8.06 34.87
N GLY A 97 29.52 8.95 34.84
CA GLY A 97 30.75 8.84 35.61
C GLY A 97 31.95 8.23 34.88
N LEU A 98 31.94 8.16 33.55
CA LEU A 98 33.16 7.90 32.77
C LEU A 98 34.02 9.17 32.75
N ASP A 99 35.32 9.02 33.02
CA ASP A 99 36.26 10.14 32.97
C ASP A 99 36.22 10.84 31.60
N PRO A 100 36.08 12.18 31.55
CA PRO A 100 35.95 12.90 30.29
C PRO A 100 37.13 12.70 29.33
N LYS A 101 38.37 12.61 29.83
CA LYS A 101 39.56 12.42 28.97
C LYS A 101 39.56 11.02 28.35
N ILE A 102 39.19 10.00 29.13
CA ILE A 102 39.01 8.63 28.62
C ILE A 102 37.89 8.61 27.58
N ALA A 103 36.74 9.23 27.86
CA ALA A 103 35.61 9.27 26.95
C ALA A 103 35.94 10.00 25.62
N ASP A 104 36.70 11.09 25.67
CA ASP A 104 37.17 11.83 24.49
C ASP A 104 38.13 10.99 23.65
N ALA A 105 39.10 10.31 24.27
CA ALA A 105 40.03 9.43 23.56
C ALA A 105 39.29 8.24 22.91
N ILE A 106 38.30 7.66 23.60
CA ILE A 106 37.43 6.62 23.03
C ILE A 106 36.66 7.17 21.83
N SER A 107 36.06 8.37 21.94
CA SER A 107 35.31 8.98 20.83
C SER A 107 36.21 9.23 19.61
N GLN A 108 37.43 9.71 19.81
CA GLN A 108 38.39 9.91 18.73
C GLN A 108 38.81 8.59 18.06
N ALA A 109 39.05 7.53 18.84
CA ALA A 109 39.33 6.20 18.29
C ALA A 109 38.12 5.62 17.53
N CYS A 110 36.90 5.88 18.00
CA CYS A 110 35.68 5.48 17.29
C CYS A 110 35.55 6.19 15.93
N ASP A 111 35.95 7.45 15.82
CA ASP A 111 35.95 8.17 14.53
C ASP A 111 36.84 7.51 13.48
N GLU A 112 37.97 6.93 13.89
CA GLU A 112 38.83 6.15 12.98
C GLU A 112 38.18 4.83 12.55
N VAL A 113 37.46 4.15 13.45
CA VAL A 113 36.66 2.96 13.11
C VAL A 113 35.53 3.31 12.13
N ILE A 114 34.78 4.39 12.41
CA ILE A 114 33.68 4.87 11.57
C ILE A 114 34.19 5.28 10.17
N SER A 115 35.37 5.90 10.09
CA SER A 115 36.00 6.28 8.82
C SER A 115 36.47 5.08 7.98
N GLY A 116 36.51 3.89 8.56
CA GLY A 116 36.93 2.65 7.89
C GLY A 116 38.44 2.41 7.84
N LYS A 117 39.26 3.37 8.28
CA LYS A 117 40.74 3.28 8.26
C LYS A 117 41.28 2.02 8.94
N LEU A 118 40.60 1.56 9.99
CA LEU A 118 41.06 0.44 10.81
C LEU A 118 40.51 -0.93 10.35
N TYR A 119 39.58 -0.97 9.39
CA TYR A 119 38.85 -2.19 9.06
C TYR A 119 39.75 -3.33 8.57
N CYS A 120 40.53 -3.09 7.52
CA CYS A 120 41.28 -4.13 6.82
C CYS A 120 42.25 -4.86 7.75
N ASP A 121 42.93 -4.13 8.63
CA ASP A 121 44.00 -4.65 9.47
C ASP A 121 43.55 -5.14 10.85
N HIS A 122 42.53 -4.53 11.45
CA HIS A 122 42.24 -4.71 12.87
C HIS A 122 40.95 -5.47 13.17
N PHE A 123 40.18 -5.83 12.15
CA PHE A 123 38.93 -6.60 12.29
C PHE A 123 38.98 -7.90 11.47
N PRO A 124 39.68 -8.94 11.96
CA PRO A 124 39.92 -10.18 11.22
C PRO A 124 38.79 -11.22 11.36
N LEU A 125 37.79 -10.97 12.21
CA LEU A 125 36.78 -11.96 12.57
C LEU A 125 35.79 -12.23 11.43
N VAL A 126 35.31 -13.48 11.36
CA VAL A 126 34.37 -13.95 10.35
C VAL A 126 32.91 -13.88 10.84
N ILE A 127 31.97 -13.95 9.90
CA ILE A 127 30.53 -14.07 10.14
C ILE A 127 30.23 -15.31 11.01
N TRP A 128 30.92 -16.42 10.74
CA TRP A 128 30.73 -17.72 11.37
C TRP A 128 31.44 -17.82 12.73
N GLN A 129 31.05 -16.92 13.64
CA GLN A 129 31.58 -16.76 14.98
C GLN A 129 30.51 -17.10 16.03
N THR A 130 30.70 -16.69 17.29
CA THR A 130 29.62 -16.70 18.30
C THR A 130 28.33 -16.06 17.76
N GLY A 131 27.22 -16.78 17.89
CA GLY A 131 25.94 -16.40 17.30
C GLY A 131 25.31 -15.11 17.82
N SER A 132 25.73 -14.64 19.00
CA SER A 132 25.38 -13.34 19.57
C SER A 132 26.16 -12.17 18.94
N GLY A 133 27.28 -12.44 18.24
CA GLY A 133 28.21 -11.42 17.79
C GLY A 133 29.15 -10.89 18.87
N THR A 134 29.22 -11.54 20.05
CA THR A 134 30.04 -11.12 21.20
C THR A 134 31.51 -10.91 20.84
N GLN A 135 32.08 -11.78 20.00
CA GLN A 135 33.50 -11.67 19.62
C GLN A 135 33.77 -10.43 18.78
N THR A 136 32.88 -10.04 17.87
CA THR A 136 32.99 -8.77 17.14
C THR A 136 32.80 -7.56 18.07
N ASN A 137 31.91 -7.64 19.07
CA ASN A 137 31.82 -6.61 20.10
C ASN A 137 33.14 -6.45 20.85
N MET A 138 33.76 -7.55 21.28
CA MET A 138 35.03 -7.52 21.99
C MET A 138 36.19 -7.10 21.10
N ASN A 139 36.21 -7.50 19.83
CA ASN A 139 37.18 -7.01 18.86
C ASN A 139 37.10 -5.50 18.70
N THR A 140 35.90 -4.95 18.59
CA THR A 140 35.70 -3.50 18.52
C THR A 140 36.16 -2.81 19.82
N ASN A 141 35.84 -3.39 20.98
CA ASN A 141 36.30 -2.88 22.27
C ASN A 141 37.83 -2.86 22.39
N GLU A 142 38.50 -3.96 22.02
CA GLU A 142 39.97 -4.07 22.09
C GLU A 142 40.65 -3.08 21.15
N VAL A 143 40.17 -2.95 19.91
CA VAL A 143 40.71 -2.01 18.92
C VAL A 143 40.58 -0.57 19.41
N ILE A 144 39.38 -0.18 19.84
CA ILE A 144 39.13 1.18 20.36
C ILE A 144 39.94 1.44 21.63
N SER A 145 40.02 0.46 22.53
CA SER A 145 40.79 0.55 23.77
C SER A 145 42.27 0.81 23.48
N ASN A 146 42.89 -0.01 22.63
CA ASN A 146 44.31 0.12 22.32
C ASN A 146 44.61 1.40 21.52
N ARG A 147 43.72 1.80 20.61
CA ARG A 147 43.88 3.07 19.89
C ARG A 147 43.74 4.27 20.82
N ALA A 148 42.79 4.25 21.75
CA ALA A 148 42.63 5.30 22.76
C ALA A 148 43.82 5.35 23.74
N ILE A 149 44.39 4.20 24.12
CA ILE A 149 45.62 4.14 24.91
C ILE A 149 46.77 4.82 24.16
N GLU A 150 46.94 4.51 22.88
CA GLU A 150 47.99 5.11 22.05
C GLU A 150 47.83 6.63 21.92
N LEU A 151 46.60 7.11 21.71
CA LEU A 151 46.28 8.55 21.69
C LEU A 151 46.61 9.25 23.01
N LEU A 152 46.57 8.52 24.13
CA LEU A 152 46.93 9.01 25.46
C LEU A 152 48.40 8.74 25.83
N GLY A 153 49.22 8.24 24.90
CA GLY A 153 50.63 7.96 25.11
C GLY A 153 50.93 6.73 25.99
N GLY A 154 49.95 5.84 26.17
CA GLY A 154 50.12 4.60 26.93
C GLY A 154 50.63 3.43 26.08
N GLN A 155 50.78 2.27 26.73
CA GLN A 155 51.29 1.05 26.09
C GLN A 155 50.14 0.14 25.61
N LEU A 156 50.12 -0.21 24.32
CA LEU A 156 49.14 -1.16 23.76
C LEU A 156 49.11 -2.48 24.54
N GLY A 157 47.92 -3.03 24.75
CA GLY A 157 47.68 -4.27 25.48
C GLY A 157 47.69 -4.15 27.01
N SER A 158 48.10 -3.00 27.55
CA SER A 158 48.12 -2.77 29.01
C SER A 158 46.73 -2.60 29.63
N LYS A 159 45.71 -2.30 28.80
CA LYS A 159 44.34 -1.95 29.23
C LYS A 159 44.29 -0.72 30.15
N THR A 160 45.35 0.10 30.13
CA THR A 160 45.51 1.30 30.94
C THR A 160 46.01 2.46 30.06
N PRO A 161 45.41 3.66 30.13
CA PRO A 161 44.31 4.07 31.01
C PRO A 161 42.91 3.63 30.53
N VAL A 162 42.78 3.06 29.32
CA VAL A 162 41.49 2.66 28.76
C VAL A 162 41.33 1.13 28.83
N HIS A 163 40.32 0.64 29.55
CA HIS A 163 40.03 -0.78 29.65
C HIS A 163 38.89 -1.16 28.67
N PRO A 164 39.01 -2.26 27.91
CA PRO A 164 38.04 -2.61 26.87
C PRO A 164 36.65 -2.94 27.44
N ASN A 165 36.55 -3.49 28.66
CA ASN A 165 35.26 -3.77 29.30
C ASN A 165 34.78 -2.57 30.13
N ASP A 166 35.53 -2.20 31.16
CA ASP A 166 35.16 -1.19 32.16
C ASP A 166 34.96 0.22 31.60
N HIS A 167 35.63 0.57 30.49
CA HIS A 167 35.51 1.87 29.84
C HIS A 167 34.78 1.78 28.49
N VAL A 168 35.30 1.02 27.52
CA VAL A 168 34.72 0.98 26.16
C VAL A 168 33.36 0.27 26.12
N ASN A 169 33.20 -0.80 26.92
CA ASN A 169 31.94 -1.53 27.06
C ASN A 169 31.12 -1.12 28.30
N LYS A 170 31.40 0.05 28.88
CA LYS A 170 30.69 0.54 30.07
C LYS A 170 29.19 0.68 29.78
N SER A 171 28.36 0.19 30.71
CA SER A 171 26.88 0.24 30.64
C SER A 171 26.26 -0.59 29.51
N GLN A 172 27.04 -1.48 28.88
CA GLN A 172 26.66 -2.26 27.70
C GLN A 172 26.85 -3.77 27.93
N SER A 173 26.18 -4.59 27.11
CA SER A 173 26.38 -6.03 26.99
C SER A 173 26.69 -6.38 25.54
N SER A 174 27.37 -7.49 25.26
CA SER A 174 27.45 -7.95 23.87
C SER A 174 26.07 -8.22 23.25
N ASN A 175 25.12 -8.62 24.09
CA ASN A 175 23.81 -9.04 23.64
C ASN A 175 22.96 -7.87 23.17
N ASP A 176 23.17 -6.66 23.68
CA ASP A 176 22.44 -5.46 23.27
C ASP A 176 23.23 -4.52 22.34
N THR A 177 24.56 -4.65 22.25
CA THR A 177 25.39 -3.85 21.34
C THR A 177 25.35 -4.36 19.90
N TYR A 178 25.56 -5.67 19.70
CA TYR A 178 25.58 -6.25 18.36
C TYR A 178 24.25 -6.09 17.61
N PRO A 179 23.06 -6.40 18.18
CA PRO A 179 21.79 -6.15 17.49
C PRO A 179 21.55 -4.66 17.19
N ALA A 180 21.94 -3.75 18.08
CA ALA A 180 21.85 -2.31 17.79
C ALA A 180 22.75 -1.92 16.61
N ALA A 181 23.97 -2.44 16.53
CA ALA A 181 24.86 -2.19 15.38
C ALA A 181 24.33 -2.81 14.07
N MET A 182 23.65 -3.96 14.12
CA MET A 182 22.98 -4.53 12.95
C MET A 182 21.93 -3.56 12.39
N HIS A 183 21.06 -3.03 13.25
CA HIS A 183 20.01 -2.09 12.86
C HIS A 183 20.60 -0.80 12.28
N ILE A 184 21.63 -0.25 12.93
CA ILE A 184 22.33 0.95 12.43
C ILE A 184 22.94 0.69 11.04
N ALA A 185 23.68 -0.42 10.88
CA ALA A 185 24.32 -0.75 9.61
C ALA A 185 23.31 -0.91 8.48
N VAL A 186 22.22 -1.63 8.73
CA VAL A 186 21.19 -1.90 7.72
C VAL A 186 20.44 -0.61 7.35
N ALA A 187 20.06 0.22 8.32
CA ALA A 187 19.35 1.47 8.04
C ALA A 187 20.22 2.45 7.24
N VAL A 188 21.51 2.57 7.59
CA VAL A 188 22.47 3.40 6.85
C VAL A 188 22.65 2.90 5.42
N GLU A 189 22.83 1.60 5.20
CA GLU A 189 22.99 1.03 3.85
C GLU A 189 21.71 1.11 3.01
N ILE A 190 20.52 1.03 3.63
CA ILE A 190 19.26 1.28 2.91
C ILE A 190 19.24 2.71 2.36
N GLN A 191 19.59 3.70 3.20
CA GLN A 191 19.53 5.11 2.82
C GLN A 191 20.63 5.52 1.83
N ASN A 192 21.84 4.98 2.00
CA ASN A 192 23.00 5.41 1.23
C ASN A 192 23.24 4.58 -0.04
N THR A 193 22.76 3.35 -0.10
CA THR A 193 23.06 2.41 -1.18
C THR A 193 21.79 1.97 -1.91
N LEU A 194 20.83 1.36 -1.20
CA LEU A 194 19.65 0.76 -1.83
C LEU A 194 18.72 1.80 -2.44
N LEU A 195 18.22 2.74 -1.63
CA LEU A 195 17.21 3.71 -2.07
C LEU A 195 17.75 4.60 -3.21
N PRO A 196 19.00 5.09 -3.18
CA PRO A 196 19.56 5.80 -4.33
C PRO A 196 19.62 4.94 -5.60
N GLY A 197 20.03 3.67 -5.50
CA GLY A 197 20.09 2.75 -6.64
C GLY A 197 18.71 2.48 -7.25
N LEU A 198 17.69 2.24 -6.42
CA LEU A 198 16.31 2.04 -6.86
C LEU A 198 15.71 3.31 -7.46
N LYS A 199 15.94 4.49 -6.86
CA LYS A 199 15.48 5.77 -7.40
C LYS A 199 16.10 6.08 -8.76
N THR A 200 17.39 5.77 -8.93
CA THR A 200 18.08 5.90 -10.22
C THR A 200 17.41 5.03 -11.28
N LEU A 201 17.15 3.75 -10.97
CA LEU A 201 16.47 2.83 -11.88
C LEU A 201 15.04 3.29 -12.21
N ALA A 202 14.27 3.72 -11.21
CA ALA A 202 12.91 4.22 -11.41
C ALA A 202 12.89 5.42 -12.37
N ALA A 203 13.78 6.40 -12.15
CA ALA A 203 13.88 7.58 -13.00
C ALA A 203 14.28 7.25 -14.45
N ALA A 204 15.21 6.30 -14.66
CA ALA A 204 15.59 5.88 -16.00
C ALA A 204 14.47 5.14 -16.74
N LEU A 205 13.73 4.26 -16.03
CA LEU A 205 12.57 3.58 -16.59
C LEU A 205 11.44 4.57 -16.94
N ASP A 206 11.21 5.56 -16.09
CA ASP A 206 10.18 6.60 -16.26
C ASP A 206 10.49 7.49 -17.46
N LYS A 207 11.74 7.94 -17.58
CA LYS A 207 12.23 8.65 -18.76
C LYS A 207 12.02 7.84 -20.04
N LYS A 208 12.22 6.51 -20.00
CA LYS A 208 11.96 5.64 -21.16
C LYS A 208 10.47 5.41 -21.42
N ALA A 209 9.65 5.36 -20.38
CA ALA A 209 8.20 5.31 -20.52
C ALA A 209 7.68 6.54 -21.27
N ASP A 210 8.17 7.73 -20.90
CA ASP A 210 7.86 8.98 -21.59
C ASP A 210 8.37 9.03 -23.03
N GLU A 211 9.62 8.60 -23.27
CA GLU A 211 10.21 8.52 -24.61
C GLU A 211 9.41 7.60 -25.53
N PHE A 212 8.83 6.52 -24.98
CA PHE A 212 8.14 5.47 -25.74
C PHE A 212 6.61 5.56 -25.69
N LYS A 213 6.06 6.64 -25.12
CA LYS A 213 4.62 6.80 -24.88
C LYS A 213 3.75 6.64 -26.11
N ASP A 214 4.26 7.03 -27.29
CA ASP A 214 3.53 7.00 -28.57
C ASP A 214 3.85 5.76 -29.42
N ILE A 215 4.73 4.87 -28.95
CA ILE A 215 5.14 3.70 -29.74
C ILE A 215 4.20 2.53 -29.46
N ILE A 216 3.29 2.27 -30.38
CA ILE A 216 2.31 1.17 -30.28
C ILE A 216 2.98 -0.16 -30.65
N LYS A 217 2.79 -1.17 -29.80
CA LYS A 217 3.25 -2.54 -30.02
C LYS A 217 2.14 -3.54 -29.75
N ILE A 218 2.37 -4.80 -30.14
CA ILE A 218 1.48 -5.90 -29.78
C ILE A 218 1.70 -6.31 -28.32
N GLY A 219 0.62 -6.42 -27.55
CA GLY A 219 0.68 -6.99 -26.21
C GLY A 219 0.94 -8.49 -26.25
N ARG A 220 1.45 -9.05 -25.15
CA ARG A 220 1.58 -10.51 -24.99
C ARG A 220 1.06 -10.98 -23.66
N THR A 221 0.12 -11.92 -23.71
CA THR A 221 -0.38 -12.66 -22.55
C THR A 221 -0.19 -14.14 -22.81
N HIS A 222 0.38 -14.89 -21.85
CA HIS A 222 0.77 -16.29 -22.06
C HIS A 222 1.78 -16.50 -23.22
N LEU A 223 2.61 -15.48 -23.51
CA LEU A 223 3.52 -15.40 -24.66
C LEU A 223 2.83 -15.39 -26.04
N GLN A 224 1.51 -15.40 -26.09
CA GLN A 224 0.74 -15.26 -27.33
C GLN A 224 0.47 -13.79 -27.63
N ASP A 225 0.31 -13.47 -28.91
CA ASP A 225 -0.15 -12.15 -29.35
C ASP A 225 -1.48 -11.79 -28.66
N ALA A 226 -1.58 -10.55 -28.20
CA ALA A 226 -2.77 -9.97 -27.57
C ALA A 226 -3.13 -8.62 -28.21
N VAL A 227 -4.02 -7.85 -27.59
CA VAL A 227 -4.38 -6.50 -28.06
C VAL A 227 -3.20 -5.52 -27.93
N PRO A 228 -3.20 -4.39 -28.67
CA PRO A 228 -2.12 -3.40 -28.60
C PRO A 228 -2.04 -2.67 -27.27
N LEU A 229 -0.83 -2.23 -26.93
CA LEU A 229 -0.53 -1.20 -25.92
C LEU A 229 0.69 -0.39 -26.40
N THR A 230 0.99 0.73 -25.76
CA THR A 230 2.24 1.45 -26.06
C THR A 230 3.41 0.88 -25.25
N LEU A 231 4.62 0.99 -25.78
CA LEU A 231 5.84 0.68 -25.03
C LEU A 231 5.96 1.57 -23.78
N GLY A 232 5.47 2.81 -23.84
CA GLY A 232 5.38 3.67 -22.66
C GLY A 232 4.45 3.09 -21.58
N GLN A 233 3.28 2.57 -21.96
CA GLN A 233 2.39 1.87 -21.02
C GLN A 233 3.07 0.63 -20.41
N GLU A 234 3.78 -0.16 -21.22
CA GLU A 234 4.54 -1.33 -20.74
C GLU A 234 5.61 -0.92 -19.72
N PHE A 235 6.41 0.10 -20.02
CA PHE A 235 7.45 0.62 -19.13
C PHE A 235 6.89 1.29 -17.87
N SER A 236 5.71 1.93 -17.95
CA SER A 236 5.04 2.50 -16.77
C SER A 236 4.72 1.44 -15.71
N GLY A 237 4.43 0.20 -16.15
CA GLY A 237 4.29 -0.94 -15.24
C GLY A 237 5.58 -1.24 -14.47
N TYR A 238 6.73 -1.17 -15.14
CA TYR A 238 8.04 -1.37 -14.52
C TYR A 238 8.37 -0.26 -13.51
N VAL A 239 8.08 1.00 -13.87
CA VAL A 239 8.23 2.16 -12.98
C VAL A 239 7.43 1.94 -11.70
N GLN A 240 6.15 1.60 -11.84
CA GLN A 240 5.26 1.38 -10.70
C GLN A 240 5.76 0.25 -9.78
N GLN A 241 6.28 -0.84 -10.34
CA GLN A 241 6.85 -1.93 -9.55
C GLN A 241 8.07 -1.49 -8.72
N VAL A 242 8.94 -0.64 -9.26
CA VAL A 242 10.11 -0.12 -8.53
C VAL A 242 9.70 0.91 -7.49
N CYS A 243 8.77 1.81 -7.79
CA CYS A 243 8.20 2.78 -6.83
C CYS A 243 7.57 2.07 -5.63
N PHE A 244 6.71 1.07 -5.86
CA PHE A 244 6.17 0.26 -4.77
C PHE A 244 7.23 -0.55 -4.02
N GLY A 245 8.36 -0.87 -4.65
CA GLY A 245 9.51 -1.46 -3.97
C GLY A 245 10.14 -0.49 -2.97
N ILE A 246 10.32 0.77 -3.37
CA ILE A 246 10.81 1.86 -2.52
C ILE A 246 9.88 2.09 -1.33
N ASP A 247 8.57 2.16 -1.58
CA ASP A 247 7.56 2.38 -0.52
C ASP A 247 7.61 1.24 0.51
N ARG A 248 7.62 -0.02 0.06
CA ARG A 248 7.73 -1.18 0.95
C ARG A 248 8.97 -1.15 1.82
N ILE A 249 10.11 -0.72 1.29
CA ILE A 249 11.34 -0.58 2.10
C ILE A 249 11.19 0.54 3.12
N ASN A 250 10.65 1.69 2.73
CA ASN A 250 10.42 2.81 3.65
C ASN A 250 9.49 2.40 4.78
N ASP A 251 8.46 1.60 4.50
CA ASP A 251 7.51 1.12 5.50
C ASP A 251 8.21 0.30 6.59
N THR A 252 9.30 -0.42 6.29
CA THR A 252 10.06 -1.22 7.28
C THR A 252 10.95 -0.38 8.21
N LEU A 253 11.31 0.84 7.81
CA LEU A 253 12.28 1.67 8.52
C LEU A 253 11.89 2.02 9.97
N PRO A 254 10.62 2.33 10.32
CA PRO A 254 10.23 2.64 11.70
C PRO A 254 10.65 1.57 12.72
N ARG A 255 10.45 0.28 12.38
CA ARG A 255 10.82 -0.85 13.26
C ARG A 255 12.33 -1.08 13.28
N LEU A 256 13.00 -0.85 12.15
CA LEU A 256 14.45 -0.90 12.06
C LEU A 256 15.14 0.17 12.94
N TYR A 257 14.52 1.34 13.12
CA TYR A 257 15.06 2.42 13.95
C TYR A 257 15.00 2.15 15.46
N HIS A 258 14.30 1.11 15.91
CA HIS A 258 14.27 0.71 17.31
C HIS A 258 15.53 -0.08 17.68
N LEU A 259 16.31 0.44 18.64
CA LEU A 259 17.58 -0.13 19.04
C LEU A 259 17.49 -0.92 20.35
N ALA A 260 18.11 -2.10 20.37
CA ALA A 260 18.20 -2.97 21.55
C ALA A 260 19.08 -2.41 22.68
N ILE A 261 19.92 -1.40 22.41
CA ILE A 261 20.89 -0.83 23.36
C ILE A 261 20.21 -0.46 24.69
N GLY A 262 20.82 -0.86 25.80
CA GLY A 262 20.26 -0.73 27.15
C GLY A 262 19.48 -1.96 27.64
N GLY A 263 19.21 -2.95 26.78
CA GLY A 263 18.64 -4.23 27.17
C GLY A 263 19.60 -5.12 27.98
N THR A 264 20.91 -4.88 27.88
CA THR A 264 21.99 -5.61 28.56
C THR A 264 21.99 -7.11 28.27
N ALA A 265 22.05 -7.98 29.28
CA ALA A 265 22.24 -9.42 29.10
C ALA A 265 21.00 -10.12 28.50
N VAL A 266 19.82 -9.80 29.06
CA VAL A 266 18.56 -10.55 28.82
C VAL A 266 17.34 -9.64 28.61
N GLY A 267 17.52 -8.32 28.51
CA GLY A 267 16.46 -7.35 28.25
C GLY A 267 16.06 -6.49 29.45
N THR A 268 16.49 -6.85 30.67
CA THR A 268 16.08 -6.18 31.91
C THR A 268 16.78 -4.85 32.18
N GLY A 269 17.90 -4.58 31.51
CA GLY A 269 18.75 -3.43 31.81
C GLY A 269 19.61 -3.58 33.08
N LEU A 270 19.80 -4.80 33.58
CA LEU A 270 20.70 -5.05 34.72
C LEU A 270 22.13 -4.55 34.42
N ASN A 271 22.73 -3.82 35.36
CA ASN A 271 24.05 -3.21 35.26
C ASN A 271 24.20 -2.11 34.19
N THR A 272 23.10 -1.56 33.65
CA THR A 272 23.10 -0.25 32.98
C THR A 272 22.47 0.83 33.87
N ARG A 273 22.25 2.03 33.33
CA ARG A 273 21.67 3.18 34.06
C ARG A 273 20.32 3.57 33.46
N ILE A 274 19.39 3.98 34.31
CA ILE A 274 18.12 4.59 33.86
C ILE A 274 18.45 5.82 33.00
N GLY A 275 17.86 5.89 31.80
CA GLY A 275 18.14 6.95 30.82
C GLY A 275 19.30 6.66 29.87
N PHE A 276 20.12 5.61 30.10
CA PHE A 276 21.22 5.27 29.19
C PHE A 276 20.70 4.85 27.81
N ALA A 277 19.64 4.03 27.77
CA ALA A 277 19.08 3.48 26.54
C ALA A 277 18.55 4.60 25.61
N GLU A 278 17.80 5.54 26.17
CA GLU A 278 17.18 6.66 25.46
C GLU A 278 18.24 7.65 24.99
N LYS A 279 19.18 8.03 25.88
CA LYS A 279 20.25 8.96 25.54
C LYS A 279 21.21 8.39 24.49
N CYS A 280 21.54 7.10 24.58
CA CYS A 280 22.41 6.45 23.60
C CYS A 280 21.74 6.38 22.23
N ALA A 281 20.46 6.01 22.16
CA ALA A 281 19.71 6.03 20.90
C ALA A 281 19.61 7.44 20.30
N ALA A 282 19.38 8.47 21.13
CA ALA A 282 19.35 9.86 20.68
C ALA A 282 20.71 10.35 20.15
N GLU A 283 21.82 9.99 20.79
CA GLU A 283 23.16 10.35 20.30
C GLU A 283 23.50 9.58 19.01
N ILE A 284 23.10 8.31 18.88
CA ILE A 284 23.22 7.55 17.62
C ILE A 284 22.40 8.22 16.51
N ALA A 285 21.19 8.67 16.81
CA ALA A 285 20.35 9.41 15.85
C ALA A 285 21.04 10.68 15.37
N LYS A 286 21.64 11.45 16.29
CA LYS A 286 22.41 12.66 15.96
C LYS A 286 23.65 12.36 15.12
N LEU A 287 24.41 11.32 15.45
CA LEU A 287 25.63 10.95 14.72
C LEU A 287 25.35 10.45 13.29
N THR A 288 24.20 9.83 13.08
CA THR A 288 23.82 9.22 11.78
C THR A 288 22.91 10.10 10.94
N GLY A 289 22.20 11.05 11.56
CA GLY A 289 21.13 11.82 10.91
C GLY A 289 19.83 11.02 10.69
N LEU A 290 19.70 9.84 11.30
CA LEU A 290 18.53 8.96 11.16
C LEU A 290 17.75 8.89 12.48
N PRO A 291 16.41 8.71 12.47
CA PRO A 291 15.56 8.85 13.65
C PRO A 291 15.57 7.61 14.56
N PHE A 292 16.76 7.16 14.99
CA PHE A 292 16.89 6.05 15.92
C PHE A 292 16.27 6.35 17.28
N THR A 293 15.62 5.34 17.85
CA THR A 293 14.98 5.40 19.16
C THR A 293 15.27 4.14 19.96
N SER A 294 15.07 4.19 21.27
CA SER A 294 15.21 2.99 22.10
C SER A 294 14.03 2.04 21.82
N ALA A 295 14.29 0.74 21.66
CA ALA A 295 13.22 -0.23 21.42
C ALA A 295 12.24 -0.26 22.62
N PRO A 296 10.92 -0.21 22.37
CA PRO A 296 9.94 -0.18 23.46
C PRO A 296 9.96 -1.45 24.31
N ASN A 297 10.32 -2.59 23.72
CA ASN A 297 10.50 -3.86 24.41
C ASN A 297 11.89 -4.42 24.14
N LYS A 298 12.73 -4.53 25.19
CA LYS A 298 14.10 -5.04 25.08
C LYS A 298 14.18 -6.56 25.03
N PHE A 299 13.16 -7.28 25.48
CA PHE A 299 13.13 -8.74 25.38
C PHE A 299 12.95 -9.16 23.93
N GLU A 300 11.98 -8.56 23.22
CA GLU A 300 11.76 -8.79 21.79
C GLU A 300 13.01 -8.46 20.98
N ALA A 301 13.59 -7.27 21.18
CA ALA A 301 14.77 -6.81 20.43
C ALA A 301 16.05 -7.66 20.63
N LEU A 302 16.08 -8.54 21.64
CA LEU A 302 17.18 -9.48 21.90
C LEU A 302 16.84 -10.91 21.47
N ALA A 303 15.62 -11.36 21.80
CA ALA A 303 15.13 -12.72 21.58
C ALA A 303 14.75 -12.99 20.12
N ALA A 304 14.37 -11.95 19.37
CA ALA A 304 13.95 -12.03 17.98
C ALA A 304 14.68 -10.99 17.12
N HIS A 305 14.50 -11.10 15.81
CA HIS A 305 15.06 -10.19 14.80
C HIS A 305 14.05 -9.98 13.67
N ASP A 306 12.79 -9.77 14.04
CA ASP A 306 11.66 -9.75 13.11
C ASP A 306 11.75 -8.56 12.16
N ALA A 307 12.24 -7.41 12.63
CA ALA A 307 12.55 -6.27 11.77
C ALA A 307 13.57 -6.62 10.65
N MET A 308 14.54 -7.50 10.91
CA MET A 308 15.48 -7.96 9.88
C MET A 308 14.82 -8.91 8.88
N VAL A 309 13.92 -9.79 9.34
CA VAL A 309 13.14 -10.68 8.48
C VAL A 309 12.19 -9.86 7.60
N GLU A 310 11.57 -8.83 8.16
CA GLU A 310 10.68 -7.91 7.45
C GLU A 310 11.42 -7.13 6.35
N VAL A 311 12.55 -6.49 6.68
CA VAL A 311 13.42 -5.83 5.69
C VAL A 311 13.81 -6.81 4.59
N SER A 312 14.22 -8.03 4.96
CA SER A 312 14.57 -9.09 4.03
C SER A 312 13.39 -9.48 3.12
N GLY A 313 12.16 -9.50 3.65
CA GLY A 313 10.94 -9.75 2.88
C GLY A 313 10.66 -8.67 1.84
N ALA A 314 10.83 -7.39 2.21
CA ALA A 314 10.70 -6.28 1.26
C ALA A 314 11.76 -6.37 0.14
N LEU A 315 13.02 -6.70 0.48
CA LEU A 315 14.09 -6.95 -0.50
C LEU A 315 13.76 -8.11 -1.44
N ASN A 316 13.12 -9.17 -0.93
CA ASN A 316 12.68 -10.31 -1.73
C ASN A 316 11.60 -9.91 -2.75
N VAL A 317 10.62 -9.07 -2.35
CA VAL A 317 9.59 -8.55 -3.27
C VAL A 317 10.21 -7.67 -4.36
N ILE A 318 11.20 -6.83 -4.00
CA ILE A 318 11.97 -6.04 -4.98
C ILE A 318 12.70 -6.96 -5.96
N ALA A 319 13.35 -8.02 -5.48
CA ALA A 319 14.03 -8.99 -6.33
C ALA A 319 13.07 -9.66 -7.33
N CYS A 320 11.86 -10.04 -6.91
CA CYS A 320 10.82 -10.56 -7.81
C CYS A 320 10.46 -9.56 -8.92
N SER A 321 10.29 -8.29 -8.56
CA SER A 321 9.94 -7.22 -9.50
C SER A 321 11.07 -6.98 -10.52
N ILE A 322 12.31 -6.85 -10.04
CA ILE A 322 13.50 -6.70 -10.87
C ILE A 322 13.70 -7.90 -11.81
N MET A 323 13.49 -9.12 -11.32
CA MET A 323 13.55 -10.33 -12.13
C MET A 323 12.59 -10.25 -13.31
N LYS A 324 11.35 -9.82 -13.10
CA LYS A 324 10.36 -9.64 -14.17
C LYS A 324 10.80 -8.56 -15.17
N ILE A 325 11.19 -7.38 -14.69
CA ILE A 325 11.60 -6.24 -15.55
C ILE A 325 12.79 -6.62 -16.43
N ALA A 326 13.85 -7.18 -15.85
CA ALA A 326 15.04 -7.56 -16.59
C ALA A 326 14.79 -8.71 -17.59
N ASN A 327 13.89 -9.65 -17.26
CA ASN A 327 13.50 -10.70 -18.19
C ASN A 327 12.72 -10.15 -19.38
N ASP A 328 11.78 -9.25 -19.17
CA ASP A 328 11.06 -8.62 -20.28
C ASP A 328 12.01 -7.89 -21.22
N ILE A 329 12.88 -7.02 -20.69
CA ILE A 329 13.85 -6.26 -21.49
C ILE A 329 14.75 -7.22 -22.27
N ARG A 330 15.19 -8.32 -21.64
CA ARG A 330 15.96 -9.38 -22.30
C ARG A 330 15.20 -10.05 -23.45
N PHE A 331 13.93 -10.40 -23.27
CA PHE A 331 13.12 -11.05 -24.30
C PHE A 331 12.78 -10.08 -25.44
N LEU A 332 12.42 -8.84 -25.11
CA LEU A 332 12.13 -7.80 -26.10
C LEU A 332 13.37 -7.44 -26.93
N GLY A 333 14.57 -7.52 -26.32
CA GLY A 333 15.87 -7.37 -27.00
C GLY A 333 16.41 -8.62 -27.71
N SER A 334 15.68 -9.74 -27.71
CA SER A 334 16.15 -10.99 -28.34
C SER A 334 16.20 -10.87 -29.87
N GLY A 335 17.31 -11.26 -30.49
CA GLY A 335 17.51 -11.06 -31.93
C GLY A 335 18.93 -11.39 -32.41
N PRO A 336 19.38 -10.83 -33.55
CA PRO A 336 18.74 -9.74 -34.30
C PRO A 336 17.64 -10.20 -35.28
N ARG A 337 17.54 -11.50 -35.60
CA ARG A 337 16.61 -12.00 -36.65
C ARG A 337 15.62 -13.07 -36.19
N CYS A 338 15.95 -13.85 -35.16
CA CYS A 338 15.19 -15.04 -34.76
C CYS A 338 14.53 -14.90 -33.38
N GLY A 339 14.30 -13.67 -32.92
CA GLY A 339 13.63 -13.34 -31.66
C GLY A 339 12.49 -12.34 -31.86
N LEU A 340 12.11 -11.66 -30.77
CA LEU A 340 11.12 -10.59 -30.83
C LEU A 340 11.71 -9.36 -31.55
N GLY A 341 12.85 -8.88 -31.08
CA GLY A 341 13.62 -7.78 -31.68
C GLY A 341 12.93 -6.43 -31.63
N GLU A 342 12.07 -6.20 -30.63
CA GLU A 342 11.36 -4.91 -30.44
C GLU A 342 12.29 -3.84 -29.87
N LEU A 343 13.23 -4.24 -29.01
CA LEU A 343 14.23 -3.35 -28.40
C LEU A 343 15.63 -3.63 -28.95
N SER A 344 16.44 -2.58 -28.99
CA SER A 344 17.89 -2.63 -29.22
C SER A 344 18.58 -2.15 -27.95
N LEU A 345 19.36 -3.03 -27.32
CA LEU A 345 20.05 -2.75 -26.06
C LEU A 345 21.48 -2.24 -26.33
N PRO A 346 22.06 -1.43 -25.43
CA PRO A 346 23.43 -0.95 -25.58
C PRO A 346 24.48 -2.06 -25.69
N GLU A 347 25.42 -1.89 -26.61
CA GLU A 347 26.58 -2.77 -26.79
C GLU A 347 27.72 -2.35 -25.86
N ASN A 348 27.74 -2.84 -24.63
CA ASN A 348 28.80 -2.52 -23.66
C ASN A 348 30.05 -3.40 -23.83
N GLU A 349 29.87 -4.64 -24.28
CA GLU A 349 30.94 -5.60 -24.51
C GLU A 349 30.78 -6.27 -25.89
N PRO A 350 31.88 -6.62 -26.58
CA PRO A 350 31.81 -7.44 -27.80
C PRO A 350 31.15 -8.80 -27.49
N GLY A 351 29.92 -9.01 -27.96
CA GLY A 351 29.13 -10.20 -27.62
C GLY A 351 29.74 -11.54 -28.10
N SER A 352 30.56 -11.49 -29.16
CA SER A 352 31.47 -12.55 -29.62
C SER A 352 32.38 -12.02 -30.73
N SER A 353 33.66 -12.39 -30.74
CA SER A 353 34.64 -11.93 -31.75
C SER A 353 34.34 -12.41 -33.19
N ILE A 354 33.43 -13.37 -33.37
CA ILE A 354 33.12 -13.99 -34.68
C ILE A 354 31.75 -13.59 -35.25
N MET A 355 30.88 -12.94 -34.48
CA MET A 355 29.48 -12.66 -34.86
C MET A 355 29.14 -11.17 -34.79
N PRO A 356 29.36 -10.40 -35.87
CA PRO A 356 29.01 -8.98 -35.92
C PRO A 356 27.48 -8.77 -35.79
N GLY A 357 27.06 -7.77 -35.02
CA GLY A 357 25.66 -7.42 -34.78
C GLY A 357 24.93 -8.28 -33.74
N LYS A 358 25.63 -9.17 -33.03
CA LYS A 358 25.07 -9.92 -31.88
C LYS A 358 25.35 -9.19 -30.57
N VAL A 359 24.29 -8.76 -29.89
CA VAL A 359 24.35 -8.14 -28.56
C VAL A 359 23.79 -9.09 -27.51
N ASN A 360 24.60 -9.50 -26.54
CA ASN A 360 24.09 -10.27 -25.41
C ASN A 360 23.55 -9.30 -24.34
N PRO A 361 22.40 -9.59 -23.70
CA PRO A 361 21.81 -8.73 -22.67
C PRO A 361 22.51 -8.92 -21.31
N THR A 362 23.82 -8.70 -21.24
CA THR A 362 24.70 -9.01 -20.09
C THR A 362 24.27 -8.33 -18.78
N GLN A 363 23.77 -7.10 -18.87
CA GLN A 363 23.24 -6.37 -17.71
C GLN A 363 21.93 -7.00 -17.18
N CYS A 364 21.09 -7.54 -18.06
CA CYS A 364 19.90 -8.31 -17.65
C CYS A 364 20.31 -9.62 -16.97
N GLU A 365 21.36 -10.29 -17.47
CA GLU A 365 21.89 -11.53 -16.88
C GLU A 365 22.44 -11.27 -15.47
N ALA A 366 23.24 -10.21 -15.29
CA ALA A 366 23.81 -9.85 -13.99
C ALA A 366 22.73 -9.57 -12.94
N ILE A 367 21.75 -8.71 -13.26
CA ILE A 367 20.72 -8.31 -12.29
C ILE A 367 19.74 -9.45 -11.97
N THR A 368 19.48 -10.36 -12.91
CA THR A 368 18.66 -11.56 -12.64
C THR A 368 19.38 -12.58 -11.76
N MET A 369 20.70 -12.75 -11.89
CA MET A 369 21.50 -13.53 -10.92
C MET A 369 21.48 -12.90 -9.53
N VAL A 370 21.57 -11.56 -9.44
CA VAL A 370 21.42 -10.84 -8.18
C VAL A 370 20.05 -11.09 -7.54
N ALA A 371 18.97 -10.98 -8.31
CA ALA A 371 17.62 -11.25 -7.81
C ALA A 371 17.49 -12.67 -7.25
N ALA A 372 18.02 -13.68 -7.94
CA ALA A 372 18.04 -15.06 -7.44
C ALA A 372 18.85 -15.21 -6.13
N GLN A 373 20.01 -14.54 -6.03
CA GLN A 373 20.82 -14.53 -4.82
C GLN A 373 20.07 -13.89 -3.64
N VAL A 374 19.34 -12.79 -3.86
CA VAL A 374 18.54 -12.14 -2.81
C VAL A 374 17.41 -13.05 -2.32
N MET A 375 16.73 -13.76 -3.22
CA MET A 375 15.71 -14.75 -2.83
C MET A 375 16.31 -15.85 -1.95
N GLY A 376 17.49 -16.36 -2.30
CA GLY A 376 18.21 -17.34 -1.47
C GLY A 376 18.64 -16.78 -0.10
N ASN A 377 19.14 -15.54 -0.08
CA ASN A 377 19.49 -14.83 1.16
C ASN A 377 18.27 -14.68 2.07
N HIS A 378 17.11 -14.37 1.49
CA HIS A 378 15.87 -14.21 2.26
C HIS A 378 15.52 -15.48 3.02
N VAL A 379 15.59 -16.65 2.37
CA VAL A 379 15.35 -17.94 3.04
C VAL A 379 16.32 -18.17 4.20
N ALA A 380 17.61 -17.84 4.02
CA ALA A 380 18.59 -17.95 5.10
C ALA A 380 18.23 -17.04 6.29
N VAL A 381 17.82 -15.78 6.02
CA VAL A 381 17.38 -14.84 7.06
C VAL A 381 16.13 -15.35 7.78
N THR A 382 15.15 -15.88 7.06
CA THR A 382 13.93 -16.47 7.64
C THR A 382 14.26 -17.63 8.57
N ILE A 383 15.15 -18.53 8.16
CA ILE A 383 15.61 -19.64 9.02
C ILE A 383 16.33 -19.08 10.25
N GLY A 384 17.20 -18.08 10.12
CA GLY A 384 17.86 -17.44 11.25
C GLY A 384 16.89 -16.77 12.22
N GLY A 385 15.91 -16.04 11.70
CA GLY A 385 14.89 -15.34 12.49
C GLY A 385 14.01 -16.30 13.29
N ALA A 386 13.60 -17.41 12.68
CA ALA A 386 12.74 -18.41 13.32
C ALA A 386 13.42 -19.23 14.44
N ASN A 387 14.75 -19.18 14.58
CA ASN A 387 15.52 -19.99 15.53
C ASN A 387 16.02 -19.20 16.75
N GLY A 388 15.19 -18.28 17.25
CA GLY A 388 15.39 -17.65 18.56
C GLY A 388 15.14 -18.63 19.71
N HIS A 389 15.93 -18.57 20.77
CA HIS A 389 15.75 -19.41 21.96
C HIS A 389 15.74 -18.56 23.22
N PHE A 390 14.61 -18.58 23.93
CA PHE A 390 14.42 -17.81 25.17
C PHE A 390 14.82 -16.34 24.98
N GLU A 391 15.70 -15.78 25.81
CA GLU A 391 16.02 -14.35 25.81
C GLU A 391 16.99 -13.90 24.69
N LEU A 392 17.48 -14.79 23.83
CA LEU A 392 18.45 -14.41 22.79
C LEU A 392 18.39 -15.23 21.50
N ASN A 393 18.17 -14.57 20.36
CA ASN A 393 18.46 -15.17 19.05
C ASN A 393 19.96 -15.15 18.78
N VAL A 394 20.55 -16.31 18.48
CA VAL A 394 22.00 -16.49 18.24
C VAL A 394 22.34 -16.79 16.78
N PHE A 395 21.56 -16.27 15.84
CA PHE A 395 21.84 -16.30 14.39
C PHE A 395 22.21 -14.90 13.85
N LYS A 396 22.52 -13.96 14.75
CA LYS A 396 22.63 -12.52 14.45
C LYS A 396 23.65 -12.20 13.33
N PRO A 397 24.89 -12.72 13.34
CA PRO A 397 25.86 -12.46 12.28
C PRO A 397 25.42 -12.91 10.89
N MET A 398 24.79 -14.08 10.79
CA MET A 398 24.35 -14.65 9.52
C MET A 398 23.16 -13.86 8.94
N MET A 399 22.22 -13.45 9.80
CA MET A 399 21.08 -12.63 9.36
C MET A 399 21.53 -11.29 8.79
N VAL A 400 22.34 -10.54 9.54
CA VAL A 400 22.78 -9.21 9.10
C VAL A 400 23.66 -9.27 7.85
N SER A 401 24.52 -10.29 7.72
CA SER A 401 25.38 -10.43 6.54
C SER A 401 24.57 -10.69 5.27
N ASN A 402 23.51 -11.49 5.34
CA ASN A 402 22.61 -11.74 4.22
C ASN A 402 21.77 -10.52 3.86
N VAL A 403 21.27 -9.77 4.85
CA VAL A 403 20.51 -8.52 4.61
C VAL A 403 21.41 -7.47 3.96
N LEU A 404 22.60 -7.21 4.52
CA LEU A 404 23.56 -6.25 3.98
C LEU A 404 24.05 -6.63 2.58
N ARG A 405 24.32 -7.92 2.34
CA ARG A 405 24.66 -8.42 1.01
C ARG A 405 23.54 -8.14 0.00
N SER A 406 22.30 -8.39 0.38
CA SER A 406 21.14 -8.17 -0.50
C SER A 406 20.93 -6.69 -0.82
N ILE A 407 21.03 -5.81 0.20
CA ILE A 407 21.00 -4.35 0.04
C ILE A 407 22.05 -3.89 -0.95
N ARG A 408 23.31 -4.33 -0.75
CA ARG A 408 24.42 -3.92 -1.58
C ARG A 408 24.26 -4.39 -3.02
N LEU A 409 23.92 -5.67 -3.22
CA LEU A 409 23.74 -6.23 -4.55
C LEU A 409 22.59 -5.54 -5.31
N LEU A 410 21.46 -5.29 -4.66
CA LEU A 410 20.32 -4.61 -5.29
C LEU A 410 20.65 -3.16 -5.62
N GLY A 411 21.22 -2.40 -4.68
CA GLY A 411 21.58 -1.00 -4.91
C GLY A 411 22.56 -0.84 -6.09
N ASP A 412 23.66 -1.62 -6.07
CA ASP A 412 24.67 -1.58 -7.13
C ASP A 412 24.10 -2.05 -8.48
N ALA A 413 23.36 -3.16 -8.48
CA ALA A 413 22.83 -3.73 -9.72
C ALA A 413 21.73 -2.86 -10.33
N SER A 414 20.85 -2.25 -9.53
CA SER A 414 19.85 -1.30 -10.02
C SER A 414 20.49 -0.08 -10.66
N LYS A 415 21.53 0.49 -10.03
CA LYS A 415 22.29 1.61 -10.60
C LYS A 415 23.00 1.21 -11.90
N CYS A 416 23.72 0.09 -11.88
CA CYS A 416 24.44 -0.39 -13.06
C CYS A 416 23.50 -0.73 -14.23
N PHE A 417 22.39 -1.41 -13.95
CA PHE A 417 21.37 -1.75 -14.95
C PHE A 417 20.72 -0.51 -15.56
N SER A 418 20.46 0.51 -14.72
CA SER A 418 19.98 1.82 -15.18
C SER A 418 20.96 2.45 -16.19
N GLU A 419 22.20 2.67 -15.76
CA GLU A 419 23.21 3.44 -16.52
C GLU A 419 23.75 2.69 -17.75
N LYS A 420 23.83 1.35 -17.68
CA LYS A 420 24.45 0.52 -18.73
C LYS A 420 23.45 -0.19 -19.63
N CYS A 421 22.17 -0.20 -19.29
CA CYS A 421 21.14 -0.85 -20.11
C CYS A 421 19.99 0.11 -20.37
N VAL A 422 19.22 0.47 -19.33
CA VAL A 422 17.94 1.19 -19.47
C VAL A 422 18.11 2.51 -20.20
N ASP A 423 19.07 3.34 -19.81
CA ASP A 423 19.28 4.67 -20.41
C ASP A 423 19.52 4.64 -21.93
N GLY A 424 20.16 3.58 -22.41
CA GLY A 424 20.52 3.42 -23.81
C GLY A 424 19.57 2.52 -24.61
N ILE A 425 18.44 2.08 -24.05
CA ILE A 425 17.43 1.31 -24.79
C ILE A 425 16.94 2.15 -25.98
N GLN A 426 16.94 1.54 -27.16
CA GLN A 426 16.31 2.06 -28.38
C GLN A 426 15.24 1.10 -28.87
N VAL A 427 14.28 1.63 -29.63
CA VAL A 427 13.20 0.81 -30.21
C VAL A 427 13.47 0.54 -31.68
N ASN A 428 13.36 -0.72 -32.10
CA ASN A 428 13.36 -1.09 -33.50
C ASN A 428 11.96 -0.84 -34.08
N LYS A 429 11.70 0.41 -34.48
CA LYS A 429 10.39 0.86 -34.96
C LYS A 429 9.88 0.05 -36.16
N GLU A 430 10.76 -0.29 -37.10
CA GLU A 430 10.40 -1.11 -38.27
C GLU A 430 9.91 -2.49 -37.85
N ARG A 431 10.58 -3.14 -36.90
CA ARG A 431 10.19 -4.45 -36.39
C ARG A 431 8.88 -4.39 -35.60
N VAL A 432 8.71 -3.38 -34.74
CA VAL A 432 7.49 -3.18 -33.96
C VAL A 432 6.29 -2.94 -34.87
N ASP A 433 6.43 -2.05 -35.85
CA ASP A 433 5.37 -1.73 -36.83
C ASP A 433 4.97 -2.95 -37.67
N LYS A 434 5.97 -3.71 -38.14
CA LYS A 434 5.75 -4.96 -38.86
C LYS A 434 4.95 -5.97 -38.03
N LEU A 435 5.36 -6.23 -36.78
CA LEU A 435 4.68 -7.18 -35.90
C LEU A 435 3.25 -6.74 -35.55
N LEU A 436 3.02 -5.44 -35.36
CA LEU A 436 1.70 -4.89 -35.08
C LEU A 436 0.73 -5.17 -36.25
N HIS A 437 1.15 -4.91 -37.48
CA HIS A 437 0.30 -5.06 -38.67
C HIS A 437 0.19 -6.50 -39.19
N GLU A 438 1.16 -7.37 -38.88
CA GLU A 438 1.07 -8.81 -39.16
C GLU A 438 0.22 -9.56 -38.12
N SER A 439 -0.05 -8.97 -36.95
CA SER A 439 -0.82 -9.64 -35.89
C SER A 439 -2.29 -9.81 -36.23
N LEU A 440 -2.84 -10.97 -35.84
CA LEU A 440 -4.26 -11.28 -36.01
C LEU A 440 -5.15 -10.65 -34.93
N MET A 441 -4.59 -10.07 -33.88
CA MET A 441 -5.38 -9.57 -32.73
C MET A 441 -6.03 -8.21 -32.96
N LEU A 442 -5.59 -7.46 -33.98
CA LEU A 442 -6.26 -6.23 -34.42
C LEU A 442 -7.69 -6.48 -34.92
N VAL A 443 -8.04 -7.73 -35.23
CA VAL A 443 -9.39 -8.16 -35.64
C VAL A 443 -10.46 -7.79 -34.62
N THR A 444 -10.08 -7.66 -33.35
CA THR A 444 -11.00 -7.29 -32.26
C THR A 444 -11.60 -5.89 -32.43
N ALA A 445 -10.92 -5.00 -33.15
CA ALA A 445 -11.46 -3.68 -33.54
C ALA A 445 -12.68 -3.80 -34.48
N LEU A 446 -12.83 -4.93 -35.18
CA LEU A 446 -13.95 -5.16 -36.10
C LEU A 446 -15.22 -5.60 -35.38
N ASN A 447 -15.13 -6.15 -34.16
CA ASN A 447 -16.29 -6.72 -33.45
C ASN A 447 -17.50 -5.76 -33.36
N PRO A 448 -17.33 -4.46 -33.05
CA PRO A 448 -18.45 -3.51 -33.00
C PRO A 448 -19.10 -3.21 -34.35
N HIS A 449 -18.40 -3.47 -35.46
CA HIS A 449 -18.85 -3.13 -36.82
C HIS A 449 -19.49 -4.32 -37.54
N ILE A 450 -18.95 -5.54 -37.34
CA ILE A 450 -19.35 -6.73 -38.09
C ILE A 450 -19.83 -7.89 -37.20
N GLY A 451 -19.77 -7.73 -35.89
CA GLY A 451 -20.09 -8.78 -34.91
C GLY A 451 -18.95 -9.79 -34.73
N TYR A 452 -18.98 -10.49 -33.59
CA TYR A 452 -17.93 -11.43 -33.18
C TYR A 452 -17.70 -12.57 -34.20
N ASP A 453 -18.76 -13.19 -34.71
CA ASP A 453 -18.63 -14.38 -35.56
C ASP A 453 -17.91 -14.08 -36.88
N LYS A 454 -18.19 -12.93 -37.49
CA LYS A 454 -17.51 -12.49 -38.72
C LYS A 454 -16.05 -12.13 -38.46
N ALA A 455 -15.75 -11.44 -37.35
CA ALA A 455 -14.39 -11.15 -36.95
C ALA A 455 -13.60 -12.45 -36.68
N ALA A 456 -14.19 -13.42 -35.99
CA ALA A 456 -13.58 -14.72 -35.74
C ALA A 456 -13.36 -15.52 -37.05
N GLN A 457 -14.27 -15.43 -38.02
CA GLN A 457 -14.11 -16.03 -39.34
C GLN A 457 -12.93 -15.42 -40.12
N ILE A 458 -12.76 -14.10 -40.07
CA ILE A 458 -11.61 -13.41 -40.67
C ILE A 458 -10.31 -13.92 -40.03
N ALA A 459 -10.21 -13.92 -38.71
CA ALA A 459 -9.00 -14.36 -38.01
C ALA A 459 -8.63 -15.82 -38.32
N LYS A 460 -9.62 -16.73 -38.31
CA LYS A 460 -9.40 -18.16 -38.61
C LYS A 460 -8.95 -18.37 -40.06
N THR A 461 -9.54 -17.65 -41.00
CA THR A 461 -9.18 -17.75 -42.43
C THR A 461 -7.79 -17.17 -42.68
N ALA A 462 -7.50 -15.99 -42.13
CA ALA A 462 -6.19 -15.33 -42.24
C ALA A 462 -5.07 -16.24 -41.71
N HIS A 463 -5.29 -16.88 -40.56
CA HIS A 463 -4.34 -17.84 -39.99
C HIS A 463 -4.15 -19.07 -40.89
N LYS A 464 -5.24 -19.66 -41.38
CA LYS A 464 -5.19 -20.87 -42.22
C LYS A 464 -4.49 -20.63 -43.56
N GLU A 465 -4.67 -19.44 -44.14
CA GLU A 465 -4.16 -19.08 -45.45
C GLU A 465 -2.84 -18.30 -45.40
N ASN A 466 -2.33 -18.00 -44.20
CA ASN A 466 -1.14 -17.19 -43.96
C ASN A 466 -1.19 -15.83 -44.69
N SER A 467 -2.33 -15.14 -44.56
CA SER A 467 -2.59 -13.82 -45.13
C SER A 467 -2.93 -12.80 -44.04
N THR A 468 -2.97 -11.53 -44.39
CA THR A 468 -3.32 -10.46 -43.43
C THR A 468 -4.82 -10.42 -43.15
N LEU A 469 -5.21 -9.80 -42.03
CA LEU A 469 -6.62 -9.55 -41.70
C LEU A 469 -7.33 -8.75 -42.80
N LYS A 470 -6.65 -7.74 -43.37
CA LYS A 470 -7.17 -6.88 -44.43
C LYS A 470 -7.47 -7.67 -45.70
N GLU A 471 -6.48 -8.42 -46.21
CA GLU A 471 -6.63 -9.23 -47.42
C GLU A 471 -7.75 -10.26 -47.26
N THR A 472 -7.82 -10.91 -46.09
CA THR A 472 -8.86 -11.90 -45.78
C THR A 472 -10.25 -11.27 -45.71
N ALA A 473 -10.39 -10.12 -45.06
CA ALA A 473 -11.68 -9.45 -44.89
C ALA A 473 -12.27 -8.97 -46.23
N ILE A 474 -11.42 -8.49 -47.14
CA ILE A 474 -11.79 -8.13 -48.52
C ILE A 474 -12.15 -9.38 -49.34
N LYS A 475 -11.32 -10.43 -49.27
CA LYS A 475 -11.56 -11.71 -49.98
C LYS A 475 -12.89 -12.36 -49.59
N LEU A 476 -13.26 -12.27 -48.31
CA LEU A 476 -14.53 -12.80 -47.80
C LEU A 476 -15.73 -11.90 -48.10
N GLY A 477 -15.52 -10.71 -48.68
CA GLY A 477 -16.59 -9.75 -48.97
C GLY A 477 -17.27 -9.18 -47.71
N ILE A 478 -16.59 -9.19 -46.56
CA ILE A 478 -17.16 -8.75 -45.28
C ILE A 478 -17.09 -7.23 -45.13
N LEU A 479 -16.03 -6.60 -45.65
CA LEU A 479 -15.79 -5.16 -45.61
C LEU A 479 -14.87 -4.72 -46.76
N THR A 480 -14.83 -3.42 -47.04
CA THR A 480 -13.93 -2.83 -48.04
C THR A 480 -12.58 -2.42 -47.44
N GLU A 481 -11.62 -2.10 -48.30
CA GLU A 481 -10.31 -1.58 -47.89
C GLU A 481 -10.44 -0.28 -47.07
N GLU A 482 -11.32 0.63 -47.50
CA GLU A 482 -11.56 1.90 -46.82
C GLU A 482 -12.16 1.67 -45.43
N GLN A 483 -13.13 0.75 -45.32
CA GLN A 483 -13.73 0.38 -44.03
C GLN A 483 -12.69 -0.24 -43.08
N PHE A 484 -11.78 -1.08 -43.60
CA PHE A 484 -10.71 -1.65 -42.77
C PHE A 484 -9.81 -0.54 -42.20
N HIS A 485 -9.39 0.40 -43.04
CA HIS A 485 -8.56 1.53 -42.61
C HIS A 485 -9.28 2.49 -41.65
N GLU A 486 -10.60 2.63 -41.79
CA GLU A 486 -11.39 3.46 -40.89
C GLU A 486 -11.54 2.81 -39.51
N TRP A 487 -11.80 1.50 -39.47
CA TRP A 487 -12.19 0.78 -38.24
C TRP A 487 -10.99 0.22 -37.47
N VAL A 488 -9.94 -0.24 -38.15
CA VAL A 488 -8.76 -0.85 -37.54
C VAL A 488 -7.66 0.19 -37.37
N LYS A 489 -7.75 0.94 -36.28
CA LYS A 489 -6.80 1.99 -35.91
C LYS A 489 -6.12 1.66 -34.57
N PRO A 490 -4.88 1.15 -34.56
CA PRO A 490 -4.19 0.75 -33.33
C PRO A 490 -4.13 1.85 -32.27
N GLU A 491 -3.99 3.12 -32.67
CA GLU A 491 -4.01 4.29 -31.79
C GLU A 491 -5.33 4.47 -31.04
N ASN A 492 -6.40 3.87 -31.57
CA ASN A 492 -7.71 3.84 -30.95
C ASN A 492 -7.94 2.60 -30.06
N MET A 493 -6.96 1.72 -29.88
CA MET A 493 -7.10 0.47 -29.11
C MET A 493 -6.35 0.47 -27.78
N LEU A 494 -5.85 1.63 -27.34
CA LEU A 494 -4.86 1.75 -26.24
C LEU A 494 -5.46 2.10 -24.87
N GLY A 495 -6.78 2.10 -24.76
CA GLY A 495 -7.46 2.48 -23.53
C GLY A 495 -8.97 2.38 -23.67
N PRO A 496 -9.69 2.52 -22.55
CA PRO A 496 -11.13 2.59 -22.60
C PRO A 496 -11.52 3.76 -23.49
N LYS A 497 -12.49 3.53 -24.37
CA LYS A 497 -13.14 4.66 -25.01
C LYS A 497 -13.85 5.42 -23.90
N THR A 498 -13.45 6.66 -23.68
CA THR A 498 -14.45 7.67 -23.34
C THR A 498 -15.49 7.50 -24.43
N VAL A 499 -16.72 7.11 -24.06
CA VAL A 499 -17.84 7.22 -24.98
C VAL A 499 -17.75 8.64 -25.50
N ARG A 500 -17.28 8.79 -26.75
CA ARG A 500 -17.02 10.08 -27.36
C ARG A 500 -18.41 10.65 -27.51
N ASN A 501 -18.76 11.44 -26.52
CA ASN A 501 -19.65 12.54 -26.66
C ASN A 501 -20.78 12.34 -27.69
N VAL A 502 -21.72 11.43 -27.38
CA VAL A 502 -23.15 11.82 -27.45
C VAL A 502 -23.42 12.97 -26.45
N ILE A 503 -22.42 13.37 -25.66
CA ILE A 503 -22.11 14.74 -25.22
C ILE A 503 -21.73 15.71 -26.40
N LEU A 504 -22.38 15.61 -27.56
CA LEU A 504 -22.87 16.83 -28.25
C LEU A 504 -24.35 17.08 -27.88
N GLY A 505 -24.77 16.49 -26.77
CA GLY A 505 -26.05 16.69 -26.11
C GLY A 505 -26.01 16.40 -24.60
N VAL A 506 -24.84 16.43 -23.93
CA VAL A 506 -24.84 16.67 -22.48
C VAL A 506 -24.98 18.17 -22.35
N GLN A 507 -26.24 18.59 -22.47
CA GLN A 507 -26.74 19.50 -21.47
C GLN A 507 -26.29 18.97 -20.11
N LYS A 508 -25.70 19.86 -19.30
CA LYS A 508 -25.62 19.72 -17.85
C LYS A 508 -26.89 19.01 -17.34
N ASN A 509 -26.86 17.69 -17.17
CA ASN A 509 -27.97 16.94 -16.55
C ASN A 509 -27.72 16.85 -15.04
N TYR A 510 -27.25 17.96 -14.44
CA TYR A 510 -27.57 18.19 -13.04
C TYR A 510 -29.04 18.59 -13.04
N SER A 511 -29.89 17.85 -12.32
CA SER A 511 -31.28 18.28 -12.19
C SER A 511 -31.29 19.60 -11.44
N THR A 512 -31.50 20.69 -12.17
CA THR A 512 -31.75 22.00 -11.57
C THR A 512 -33.14 22.06 -10.94
N LYS A 513 -33.97 21.01 -11.13
CA LYS A 513 -35.28 20.89 -10.52
C LYS A 513 -35.22 20.03 -9.27
N ILE A 514 -35.55 20.63 -8.14
CA ILE A 514 -35.59 19.98 -6.82
C ILE A 514 -37.02 19.99 -6.32
N GLY A 515 -37.49 18.85 -5.82
CA GLY A 515 -38.75 18.71 -5.11
C GLY A 515 -38.49 18.40 -3.65
N VAL A 516 -39.04 19.17 -2.74
CA VAL A 516 -38.91 18.95 -1.28
C VAL A 516 -40.24 18.46 -0.73
N VAL A 517 -40.23 17.36 0.01
CA VAL A 517 -41.41 16.74 0.63
C VAL A 517 -41.12 16.55 2.10
N GLY A 518 -42.04 16.96 2.99
CA GLY A 518 -41.92 16.66 4.42
C GLY A 518 -42.77 15.45 4.80
N VAL A 519 -42.27 14.63 5.72
CA VAL A 519 -42.98 13.44 6.20
C VAL A 519 -42.94 13.42 7.74
N PRO A 520 -43.91 14.05 8.42
CA PRO A 520 -43.93 14.15 9.88
C PRO A 520 -44.49 12.87 10.53
N LEU A 521 -43.79 11.75 10.37
CA LEU A 521 -44.14 10.44 10.96
C LEU A 521 -43.24 10.15 12.16
N GLU A 522 -43.79 9.74 13.31
CA GLU A 522 -43.00 9.35 14.49
C GLU A 522 -43.40 7.98 15.08
N GLU A 523 -44.50 7.40 14.62
CA GLU A 523 -45.08 6.18 15.17
C GLU A 523 -44.35 4.89 14.77
N GLY A 524 -43.37 4.96 13.87
CA GLY A 524 -42.46 3.85 13.58
C GLY A 524 -41.50 3.54 14.73
N GLN A 525 -41.36 4.46 15.68
CA GLN A 525 -40.53 4.32 16.89
C GLN A 525 -41.26 4.74 18.17
N ASN A 526 -40.57 4.68 19.32
CA ASN A 526 -41.14 5.07 20.62
C ASN A 526 -40.75 6.50 21.05
N LYS A 527 -39.73 7.11 20.45
CA LYS A 527 -39.29 8.46 20.82
C LYS A 527 -40.09 9.49 20.05
N VAL A 528 -40.68 10.42 20.78
CA VAL A 528 -41.48 11.49 20.19
C VAL A 528 -40.61 12.62 19.66
N GLY A 529 -41.14 13.39 18.71
CA GLY A 529 -40.54 14.65 18.24
C GLY A 529 -39.81 14.59 16.90
N VAL A 530 -39.55 13.41 16.33
CA VAL A 530 -39.03 13.32 14.94
C VAL A 530 -40.03 13.84 13.91
N ALA A 531 -41.33 13.82 14.21
CA ALA A 531 -42.36 14.42 13.36
C ALA A 531 -42.18 15.95 13.19
N ASP A 532 -41.49 16.62 14.13
CA ASP A 532 -41.16 18.06 14.02
C ASP A 532 -39.92 18.33 13.15
N GLY A 533 -39.14 17.28 12.79
CA GLY A 533 -37.94 17.35 11.98
C GLY A 533 -38.13 18.10 10.65
N PRO A 534 -39.13 17.77 9.82
CA PRO A 534 -39.37 18.46 8.55
C PRO A 534 -39.60 19.96 8.72
N ALA A 535 -40.37 20.35 9.74
CA ALA A 535 -40.64 21.75 10.05
C ALA A 535 -39.37 22.48 10.52
N ALA A 536 -38.57 21.83 11.36
CA ALA A 536 -37.30 22.38 11.86
C ALA A 536 -36.27 22.59 10.73
N ILE A 537 -36.12 21.62 9.82
CA ILE A 537 -35.22 21.71 8.66
C ILE A 537 -35.66 22.85 7.72
N ARG A 538 -36.95 22.97 7.44
CA ARG A 538 -37.48 24.09 6.63
C ARG A 538 -37.22 25.43 7.31
N LYS A 539 -37.52 25.55 8.61
CA LYS A 539 -37.29 26.78 9.39
C LYS A 539 -35.81 27.14 9.49
N GLY A 540 -34.92 26.14 9.45
CA GLY A 540 -33.46 26.33 9.41
C GLY A 540 -32.95 26.90 8.07
N GLY A 541 -33.82 27.07 7.07
CA GLY A 541 -33.50 27.79 5.85
C GLY A 541 -33.12 26.89 4.66
N LEU A 542 -33.48 25.60 4.67
CA LEU A 542 -33.16 24.68 3.58
C LEU A 542 -33.55 25.23 2.19
N ILE A 543 -34.79 25.69 2.03
CA ILE A 543 -35.31 26.14 0.72
C ILE A 543 -34.50 27.32 0.19
N GLU A 544 -34.20 28.29 1.04
CA GLU A 544 -33.38 29.45 0.66
C GLU A 544 -31.92 29.05 0.41
N GLY A 545 -31.40 28.09 1.18
CA GLY A 545 -30.09 27.50 0.96
C GLY A 545 -29.98 26.82 -0.41
N ILE A 546 -30.98 26.05 -0.83
CA ILE A 546 -30.98 25.37 -2.14
C ILE A 546 -31.00 26.41 -3.27
N LYS A 547 -31.89 27.42 -3.18
CA LYS A 547 -31.95 28.52 -4.16
C LYS A 547 -30.64 29.30 -4.27
N ALA A 548 -29.89 29.40 -3.19
CA ALA A 548 -28.62 30.12 -3.16
C ALA A 548 -27.45 29.38 -3.85
N ILE A 549 -27.60 28.09 -4.19
CA ILE A 549 -26.53 27.29 -4.81
C ILE A 549 -26.26 27.76 -6.25
N HIS A 550 -27.31 27.97 -7.05
CA HIS A 550 -27.19 28.41 -8.44
C HIS A 550 -28.50 29.07 -8.91
N GLU A 551 -28.39 30.14 -9.70
CA GLU A 551 -29.52 30.98 -10.13
C GLU A 551 -30.58 30.23 -10.97
N GLU A 552 -30.20 29.11 -11.59
CA GLU A 552 -31.07 28.28 -12.44
C GLU A 552 -31.84 27.17 -11.68
N ILE A 553 -31.67 27.06 -10.35
CA ILE A 553 -32.36 26.00 -9.58
C ILE A 553 -33.83 26.35 -9.37
N ASP A 554 -34.71 25.46 -9.83
CA ASP A 554 -36.14 25.44 -9.62
C ASP A 554 -36.46 24.53 -8.44
N VAL A 555 -36.69 25.12 -7.27
CA VAL A 555 -37.11 24.40 -6.05
C VAL A 555 -38.63 24.48 -5.90
N GLN A 556 -39.29 23.33 -5.77
CA GLN A 556 -40.70 23.24 -5.42
C GLN A 556 -40.86 22.49 -4.09
N ASP A 557 -41.46 23.14 -3.10
CA ASP A 557 -41.90 22.50 -1.87
C ASP A 557 -43.31 21.94 -2.05
N TYR A 558 -43.45 20.63 -1.86
CA TYR A 558 -44.72 19.89 -1.98
C TYR A 558 -45.48 19.83 -0.64
N GLY A 559 -44.96 20.46 0.41
CA GLY A 559 -45.55 20.46 1.74
C GLY A 559 -45.33 19.13 2.48
N ASP A 560 -46.15 18.90 3.51
CA ASP A 560 -46.09 17.69 4.31
C ASP A 560 -47.08 16.64 3.81
N VAL A 561 -46.65 15.38 3.80
CA VAL A 561 -47.51 14.24 3.48
C VAL A 561 -48.57 14.11 4.57
N SER A 562 -49.84 14.15 4.16
CA SER A 562 -50.99 13.90 5.01
C SER A 562 -51.55 12.52 4.73
N TYR A 563 -51.85 11.74 5.76
CA TYR A 563 -52.45 10.41 5.64
C TYR A 563 -53.59 10.24 6.64
N THR A 564 -54.49 9.31 6.34
CA THR A 564 -55.51 8.85 7.28
C THR A 564 -55.12 7.44 7.74
N PRO A 565 -55.00 7.18 9.06
CA PRO A 565 -54.73 5.85 9.57
C PRO A 565 -55.64 4.79 8.97
N LEU A 566 -55.10 3.60 8.71
CA LEU A 566 -55.95 2.44 8.43
C LEU A 566 -56.79 2.12 9.68
N VAL A 567 -57.97 1.53 9.50
CA VAL A 567 -58.95 1.26 10.57
C VAL A 567 -58.27 0.66 11.82
N ASP A 568 -58.60 1.19 13.01
CA ASP A 568 -57.91 0.94 14.31
C ASP A 568 -57.75 -0.53 14.75
N ASN A 569 -58.37 -1.50 14.06
CA ASN A 569 -58.33 -2.92 14.41
C ASN A 569 -57.32 -3.75 13.59
N ILE A 570 -56.47 -3.14 12.75
CA ILE A 570 -55.42 -3.87 12.03
C ILE A 570 -54.23 -4.13 12.96
N HIS A 571 -54.05 -5.39 13.35
CA HIS A 571 -52.91 -5.84 14.15
C HIS A 571 -52.04 -6.82 13.35
N VAL A 572 -50.74 -6.52 13.28
CA VAL A 572 -49.72 -7.44 12.80
C VAL A 572 -48.83 -7.81 13.99
N PRO A 573 -48.60 -9.12 14.25
CA PRO A 573 -47.77 -9.55 15.36
C PRO A 573 -46.39 -8.90 15.32
N ASN A 574 -45.99 -8.31 16.46
CA ASN A 574 -44.69 -7.66 16.67
C ASN A 574 -44.37 -6.51 15.69
N MET A 575 -45.40 -5.77 15.25
CA MET A 575 -45.25 -4.51 14.51
C MET A 575 -46.14 -3.43 15.15
N LYS A 576 -45.53 -2.56 15.96
CA LYS A 576 -46.22 -1.49 16.69
C LYS A 576 -46.69 -0.41 15.72
N LYS A 577 -47.88 0.13 15.99
CA LYS A 577 -48.48 1.26 15.24
C LYS A 577 -48.50 1.07 13.72
N TYR A 578 -48.52 -0.18 13.27
CA TYR A 578 -48.48 -0.59 11.87
C TYR A 578 -49.49 0.16 10.97
N ALA A 579 -50.72 0.35 11.44
CA ALA A 579 -51.76 1.03 10.67
C ALA A 579 -51.40 2.46 10.26
N ASN A 580 -50.69 3.20 11.12
CA ASN A 580 -50.21 4.56 10.81
C ASN A 580 -49.04 4.52 9.83
N VAL A 581 -48.05 3.67 10.11
CA VAL A 581 -46.85 3.53 9.29
C VAL A 581 -47.20 3.09 7.86
N ALA A 582 -48.11 2.12 7.70
CA ALA A 582 -48.57 1.63 6.40
C ALA A 582 -49.35 2.71 5.62
N ALA A 583 -50.26 3.44 6.28
CA ALA A 583 -51.02 4.52 5.65
C ALA A 583 -50.12 5.67 5.19
N CYS A 584 -49.20 6.11 6.05
CA CYS A 584 -48.25 7.17 5.74
C CYS A 584 -47.37 6.79 4.55
N ASN A 585 -46.73 5.61 4.61
CA ASN A 585 -45.82 5.16 3.56
C ASN A 585 -46.50 4.99 2.20
N GLN A 586 -47.81 4.68 2.17
CA GLN A 586 -48.57 4.64 0.93
C GLN A 586 -48.66 6.01 0.26
N GLU A 587 -48.92 7.06 1.04
CA GLU A 587 -48.98 8.44 0.54
C GLU A 587 -47.58 9.00 0.24
N VAL A 588 -46.56 8.62 1.00
CA VAL A 588 -45.15 8.93 0.69
C VAL A 588 -44.77 8.35 -0.67
N SER A 589 -45.06 7.07 -0.93
CA SER A 589 -44.78 6.41 -2.21
C SER A 589 -45.43 7.16 -3.39
N LYS A 590 -46.71 7.50 -3.28
CA LYS A 590 -47.43 8.29 -4.30
C LYS A 590 -46.80 9.66 -4.52
N THR A 591 -46.39 10.33 -3.44
CA THR A 591 -45.82 11.68 -3.48
C THR A 591 -44.43 11.67 -4.11
N VAL A 592 -43.54 10.76 -3.69
CA VAL A 592 -42.21 10.60 -4.28
C VAL A 592 -42.28 10.20 -5.75
N GLU A 593 -43.19 9.29 -6.10
CA GLU A 593 -43.45 8.92 -7.49
C GLU A 593 -43.87 10.14 -8.32
N LYS A 594 -44.77 10.98 -7.80
CA LYS A 594 -45.20 12.23 -8.44
C LYS A 594 -44.04 13.20 -8.65
N VAL A 595 -43.25 13.49 -7.62
CA VAL A 595 -42.10 14.42 -7.70
C VAL A 595 -41.09 13.98 -8.76
N LEU A 596 -40.78 12.69 -8.81
CA LEU A 596 -39.86 12.13 -9.80
C LEU A 596 -40.42 12.14 -11.23
N ARG A 597 -41.73 11.93 -11.38
CA ARG A 597 -42.44 12.06 -12.66
C ARG A 597 -42.53 13.51 -13.14
N ASP A 598 -42.49 14.48 -12.22
CA ASP A 598 -42.32 15.91 -12.51
C ASP A 598 -40.86 16.26 -12.92
N HIS A 599 -40.00 15.24 -13.10
CA HIS A 599 -38.59 15.37 -13.46
C HIS A 599 -37.77 16.17 -12.44
N ARG A 600 -38.14 16.10 -11.16
CA ARG A 600 -37.40 16.70 -10.06
C ARG A 600 -36.62 15.64 -9.29
N THR A 601 -35.43 15.99 -8.80
CA THR A 601 -34.78 15.19 -7.74
C THR A 601 -35.58 15.36 -6.46
N CYS A 602 -36.00 14.25 -5.85
CA CYS A 602 -36.87 14.27 -4.67
C CYS A 602 -36.03 14.27 -3.39
N LEU A 603 -36.17 15.31 -2.56
CA LEU A 603 -35.63 15.36 -1.21
C LEU A 603 -36.77 15.18 -0.21
N THR A 604 -36.73 14.09 0.53
CA THR A 604 -37.69 13.81 1.59
C THR A 604 -37.08 14.21 2.93
N LEU A 605 -37.71 15.18 3.59
CA LEU A 605 -37.38 15.59 4.95
C LEU A 605 -38.17 14.70 5.90
N GLY A 606 -37.46 13.86 6.63
CA GLY A 606 -38.08 12.75 7.32
C GLY A 606 -38.52 13.04 8.75
N GLY A 607 -39.36 12.12 9.23
CA GLY A 607 -39.56 11.75 10.63
C GLY A 607 -38.74 10.49 10.92
N ASP A 608 -39.33 9.42 11.44
CA ASP A 608 -38.58 8.17 11.69
C ASP A 608 -38.20 7.40 10.40
N HIS A 609 -37.20 6.51 10.49
CA HIS A 609 -36.65 5.82 9.30
C HIS A 609 -37.62 4.84 8.62
N SER A 610 -38.78 4.52 9.22
CA SER A 610 -39.78 3.68 8.55
C SER A 610 -40.35 4.30 7.28
N ILE A 611 -40.18 5.62 7.06
CA ILE A 611 -40.58 6.28 5.81
C ILE A 611 -39.79 5.78 4.60
N GLY A 612 -38.62 5.16 4.82
CA GLY A 612 -37.78 4.56 3.78
C GLY A 612 -38.54 3.57 2.89
N ILE A 613 -39.57 2.90 3.44
CA ILE A 613 -40.45 2.00 2.71
C ILE A 613 -41.13 2.74 1.55
N GLY A 614 -41.74 3.88 1.84
CA GLY A 614 -42.49 4.70 0.89
C GLY A 614 -41.57 5.44 -0.07
N THR A 615 -40.46 6.00 0.41
CA THR A 615 -39.53 6.78 -0.42
C THR A 615 -38.86 5.91 -1.48
N VAL A 616 -38.39 4.72 -1.10
CA VAL A 616 -37.76 3.77 -2.02
C VAL A 616 -38.79 3.20 -3.00
N ASP A 617 -39.96 2.78 -2.51
CA ASP A 617 -41.02 2.23 -3.38
C ASP A 617 -41.51 3.25 -4.43
N GLY A 618 -41.74 4.51 -4.01
CA GLY A 618 -42.10 5.59 -4.94
C GLY A 618 -41.03 5.85 -6.01
N HIS A 619 -39.74 5.76 -5.62
CA HIS A 619 -38.63 5.88 -6.56
C HIS A 619 -38.60 4.71 -7.56
N ILE A 620 -38.79 3.48 -7.08
CA ILE A 620 -38.83 2.28 -7.91
C ILE A 620 -39.98 2.35 -8.92
N LYS A 621 -41.17 2.77 -8.50
CA LYS A 621 -42.32 2.96 -9.39
C LYS A 621 -42.05 4.00 -10.47
N ALA A 622 -41.47 5.14 -10.11
CA ALA A 622 -41.14 6.20 -11.08
C ALA A 622 -40.07 5.76 -12.10
N LYS A 623 -39.09 4.94 -11.69
CA LYS A 623 -37.96 4.51 -12.54
C LYS A 623 -38.11 3.09 -13.11
N LYS A 624 -39.28 2.46 -12.93
CA LYS A 624 -39.57 1.10 -13.41
C LYS A 624 -38.50 0.10 -12.99
N GLU A 625 -38.22 0.04 -11.69
CA GLU A 625 -37.27 -0.91 -11.07
C GLU A 625 -35.78 -0.65 -11.37
N ASN A 626 -35.45 0.38 -12.17
CA ASN A 626 -34.06 0.76 -12.49
C ASN A 626 -33.44 1.65 -11.40
N VAL A 627 -33.38 1.15 -10.15
CA VAL A 627 -32.87 1.86 -8.97
C VAL A 627 -31.79 1.04 -8.26
N CYS A 628 -30.73 1.69 -7.78
CA CYS A 628 -29.82 1.16 -6.76
C CYS A 628 -29.88 2.03 -5.50
N ILE A 629 -29.54 1.45 -4.35
CA ILE A 629 -29.73 2.07 -3.05
C ILE A 629 -28.40 2.16 -2.32
N LEU A 630 -28.03 3.36 -1.89
CA LEU A 630 -27.04 3.57 -0.85
C LEU A 630 -27.78 3.85 0.46
N TRP A 631 -27.54 3.00 1.45
CA TRP A 631 -28.16 3.10 2.78
C TRP A 631 -27.09 3.56 3.76
N VAL A 632 -27.20 4.81 4.23
CA VAL A 632 -26.20 5.44 5.09
C VAL A 632 -26.78 5.54 6.49
N ASP A 633 -26.28 4.71 7.39
CA ASP A 633 -26.95 4.40 8.65
C ASP A 633 -25.97 3.79 9.66
N ALA A 634 -26.19 4.02 10.95
CA ALA A 634 -25.49 3.30 12.02
C ALA A 634 -26.00 1.85 12.18
N HIS A 635 -27.29 1.65 11.90
CA HIS A 635 -28.07 0.44 12.02
C HIS A 635 -28.36 -0.18 10.64
N ALA A 636 -28.77 -1.44 10.62
CA ALA A 636 -28.97 -2.15 9.36
C ALA A 636 -30.43 -2.20 8.90
N ASP A 637 -31.41 -1.94 9.76
CA ASP A 637 -32.82 -1.89 9.38
C ASP A 637 -33.34 -3.14 8.64
N LEU A 638 -32.75 -4.30 8.97
CA LEU A 638 -32.98 -5.58 8.33
C LEU A 638 -33.80 -6.53 9.21
N ASN A 639 -34.30 -6.05 10.34
CA ASN A 639 -35.16 -6.86 11.18
C ASN A 639 -36.51 -7.13 10.51
N THR A 640 -37.01 -8.35 10.70
CA THR A 640 -38.39 -8.73 10.38
C THR A 640 -39.26 -8.64 11.62
N ASN A 641 -40.58 -8.80 11.46
CA ASN A 641 -41.48 -8.93 12.61
C ASN A 641 -41.16 -10.13 13.52
N LYS A 642 -40.33 -11.09 13.09
CA LYS A 642 -39.89 -12.21 13.93
C LYS A 642 -38.57 -11.96 14.65
N THR A 643 -37.71 -11.13 14.09
CA THR A 643 -36.34 -10.91 14.62
C THR A 643 -36.23 -9.63 15.44
N SER A 644 -37.11 -8.65 15.22
CA SER A 644 -37.12 -7.41 15.99
C SER A 644 -37.46 -7.67 17.47
N ALA A 645 -36.58 -7.21 18.37
CA ALA A 645 -36.82 -7.27 19.81
C ALA A 645 -37.82 -6.20 20.29
N SER A 646 -37.90 -5.06 19.59
CA SER A 646 -38.72 -3.91 20.00
C SER A 646 -40.11 -3.90 19.37
N GLY A 647 -40.26 -4.56 18.22
CA GLY A 647 -41.45 -4.47 17.36
C GLY A 647 -41.66 -3.09 16.74
N ASN A 648 -40.68 -2.18 16.85
CA ASN A 648 -40.71 -0.87 16.20
C ASN A 648 -40.40 -1.05 14.70
N ILE A 649 -41.18 -0.41 13.82
CA ILE A 649 -41.07 -0.61 12.37
C ILE A 649 -39.89 0.17 11.78
N HIS A 650 -39.37 1.19 12.46
CA HIS A 650 -38.20 1.94 11.97
C HIS A 650 -36.94 1.09 11.76
N GLY A 651 -36.80 -0.06 12.45
CA GLY A 651 -35.71 -1.01 12.21
C GLY A 651 -36.03 -2.13 11.20
N MET A 652 -37.13 -2.00 10.46
CA MET A 652 -37.59 -2.97 9.46
C MET A 652 -37.64 -2.48 7.98
N PRO A 653 -37.39 -1.19 7.62
CA PRO A 653 -37.77 -0.67 6.32
C PRO A 653 -37.05 -1.38 5.17
N LEU A 654 -35.75 -1.66 5.27
CA LEU A 654 -35.06 -2.36 4.18
C LEU A 654 -35.52 -3.82 4.05
N ALA A 655 -35.80 -4.50 5.17
CA ALA A 655 -36.32 -5.86 5.12
C ALA A 655 -37.69 -5.97 4.44
N LEU A 656 -38.53 -4.93 4.55
CA LEU A 656 -39.82 -4.85 3.83
C LEU A 656 -39.65 -4.59 2.33
N LEU A 657 -38.54 -3.96 1.91
CA LEU A 657 -38.23 -3.67 0.52
C LEU A 657 -37.51 -4.83 -0.19
N ALA A 658 -36.76 -5.64 0.56
CA ALA A 658 -35.88 -6.69 0.06
C ALA A 658 -36.64 -7.92 -0.45
N LYS A 659 -36.42 -8.25 -1.73
CA LYS A 659 -37.00 -9.42 -2.39
C LYS A 659 -36.61 -10.73 -1.72
N GLU A 660 -35.36 -10.85 -1.31
CA GLU A 660 -34.81 -12.04 -0.66
C GLU A 660 -35.41 -12.29 0.73
N LEU A 661 -36.09 -11.30 1.31
CA LEU A 661 -36.75 -11.40 2.61
C LEU A 661 -38.27 -11.48 2.52
N ALA A 662 -38.84 -11.47 1.31
CA ALA A 662 -40.29 -11.45 1.09
C ALA A 662 -41.05 -12.59 1.81
N ASP A 663 -40.48 -13.81 1.81
CA ASP A 663 -41.12 -15.01 2.38
C ASP A 663 -41.10 -15.04 3.93
N TYR A 664 -40.37 -14.13 4.57
CA TYR A 664 -40.27 -14.07 6.03
C TYR A 664 -41.42 -13.29 6.66
N TRP A 665 -42.18 -12.53 5.87
CA TRP A 665 -43.29 -11.69 6.30
C TRP A 665 -44.62 -12.44 6.35
N PRO A 666 -45.47 -12.18 7.36
CA PRO A 666 -46.88 -12.56 7.28
C PRO A 666 -47.60 -11.71 6.21
N TYR A 667 -48.87 -12.01 5.93
CA TYR A 667 -49.70 -11.06 5.20
C TYR A 667 -49.77 -9.73 5.96
N LEU A 668 -49.52 -8.62 5.26
CA LEU A 668 -49.48 -7.26 5.79
C LEU A 668 -50.68 -6.46 5.25
N PRO A 669 -51.80 -6.39 5.99
CA PRO A 669 -53.02 -5.74 5.51
C PRO A 669 -52.79 -4.25 5.22
N GLY A 670 -53.17 -3.77 4.04
CA GLY A 670 -53.00 -2.36 3.67
C GLY A 670 -51.61 -1.99 3.13
N MET A 671 -50.72 -2.96 2.93
CA MET A 671 -49.44 -2.81 2.22
C MET A 671 -49.42 -3.46 0.83
N ASP A 672 -50.57 -3.85 0.26
CA ASP A 672 -50.65 -4.49 -1.06
C ASP A 672 -50.07 -3.64 -2.21
N TRP A 673 -49.91 -2.34 -1.98
CA TRP A 673 -49.31 -1.37 -2.90
C TRP A 673 -47.78 -1.45 -2.96
N GLN A 674 -47.14 -2.05 -1.95
CA GLN A 674 -45.71 -2.21 -1.82
C GLN A 674 -45.35 -3.65 -2.18
N LYS A 675 -44.32 -3.82 -3.02
CA LYS A 675 -43.82 -5.14 -3.40
C LYS A 675 -42.33 -5.22 -3.07
N PRO A 676 -41.86 -6.27 -2.37
CA PRO A 676 -40.44 -6.46 -2.07
C PRO A 676 -39.70 -6.89 -3.34
N ILE A 677 -39.29 -5.93 -4.16
CA ILE A 677 -38.62 -6.18 -5.46
C ILE A 677 -37.17 -5.71 -5.49
N VAL A 678 -36.70 -5.03 -4.45
CA VAL A 678 -35.30 -4.63 -4.33
C VAL A 678 -34.48 -5.89 -4.09
N SER A 679 -33.59 -6.23 -5.01
CA SER A 679 -32.57 -7.23 -4.68
C SER A 679 -31.57 -6.61 -3.71
N ILE A 680 -31.25 -7.32 -2.63
CA ILE A 680 -30.19 -6.93 -1.69
C ILE A 680 -28.82 -6.73 -2.37
N ARG A 681 -28.62 -7.25 -3.58
CA ARG A 681 -27.41 -7.01 -4.39
C ARG A 681 -27.33 -5.61 -4.97
N ASN A 682 -28.45 -4.89 -5.03
CA ASN A 682 -28.54 -3.51 -5.49
C ASN A 682 -28.44 -2.51 -4.32
N VAL A 683 -28.16 -3.00 -3.10
CA VAL A 683 -28.05 -2.19 -1.88
C VAL A 683 -26.62 -2.25 -1.36
N ALA A 684 -26.08 -1.09 -0.99
CA ALA A 684 -24.85 -1.02 -0.22
C ALA A 684 -25.03 -0.16 1.02
N TYR A 685 -24.53 -0.66 2.15
CA TYR A 685 -24.46 0.09 3.40
C TYR A 685 -23.15 0.85 3.55
N ILE A 686 -23.24 2.03 4.16
CA ILE A 686 -22.08 2.81 4.58
C ILE A 686 -22.34 3.35 5.99
N GLY A 687 -21.42 3.10 6.93
CA GLY A 687 -21.47 3.66 8.28
C GLY A 687 -21.97 2.72 9.38
N LEU A 688 -22.22 1.45 9.03
CA LEU A 688 -22.70 0.43 9.98
C LEU A 688 -21.74 0.28 11.15
N ARG A 689 -22.29 0.31 12.36
CA ARG A 689 -21.53 0.11 13.60
C ARG A 689 -22.37 -0.36 14.79
N SER A 690 -23.69 -0.37 14.65
CA SER A 690 -24.65 -0.84 15.65
C SER A 690 -25.66 -1.78 14.98
N VAL A 691 -25.24 -3.03 14.76
CA VAL A 691 -26.02 -4.01 13.98
C VAL A 691 -26.47 -5.16 14.88
N ASP A 692 -27.76 -5.50 14.87
CA ASP A 692 -28.29 -6.60 15.65
C ASP A 692 -27.77 -7.96 15.15
N SER A 693 -27.74 -8.97 16.03
CA SER A 693 -27.20 -10.29 15.68
C SER A 693 -27.90 -10.95 14.49
N TYR A 694 -29.22 -10.78 14.35
CA TYR A 694 -29.97 -11.33 13.23
C TYR A 694 -29.73 -10.56 11.93
N GLU A 695 -29.58 -9.24 12.00
CA GLU A 695 -29.27 -8.41 10.83
C GLU A 695 -27.88 -8.73 10.30
N ARG A 696 -26.91 -8.95 11.20
CA ARG A 696 -25.57 -9.42 10.84
C ARG A 696 -25.61 -10.75 10.10
N LEU A 697 -26.42 -11.70 10.58
CA LEU A 697 -26.62 -12.98 9.89
C LEU A 697 -27.24 -12.80 8.51
N ILE A 698 -28.20 -11.89 8.34
CA ILE A 698 -28.80 -11.58 7.03
C ILE A 698 -27.75 -10.98 6.08
N ILE A 699 -26.95 -10.01 6.56
CA ILE A 699 -25.87 -9.39 5.78
C ILE A 699 -24.88 -10.47 5.30
N GLU A 700 -24.43 -11.33 6.21
CA GLU A 700 -23.47 -12.40 5.91
C GLU A 700 -24.07 -13.47 4.99
N GLN A 701 -25.29 -13.92 5.26
CA GLN A 701 -25.96 -14.99 4.50
C GLN A 701 -26.23 -14.60 3.05
N PHE A 702 -26.70 -13.37 2.82
CA PHE A 702 -27.05 -12.91 1.48
C PHE A 702 -25.92 -12.17 0.78
N GLY A 703 -24.79 -11.94 1.46
CA GLY A 703 -23.62 -11.25 0.92
C GLY A 703 -23.94 -9.79 0.57
N ILE A 704 -24.68 -9.11 1.46
CA ILE A 704 -25.05 -7.71 1.27
C ILE A 704 -23.78 -6.86 1.32
N THR A 705 -23.65 -5.92 0.40
CA THR A 705 -22.49 -5.02 0.38
C THR A 705 -22.60 -4.09 1.59
N ALA A 706 -21.65 -4.16 2.51
CA ALA A 706 -21.67 -3.36 3.72
C ALA A 706 -20.28 -2.86 4.06
N TYR A 707 -20.16 -1.56 4.27
CA TYR A 707 -18.94 -0.89 4.71
C TYR A 707 -19.18 -0.27 6.09
N GLY A 708 -18.45 -0.77 7.08
CA GLY A 708 -18.46 -0.23 8.43
C GLY A 708 -17.57 1.00 8.55
N MET A 709 -17.52 1.59 9.74
CA MET A 709 -16.66 2.76 9.98
C MET A 709 -15.16 2.45 9.86
N GLU A 710 -14.74 1.22 10.16
CA GLU A 710 -13.36 0.77 9.93
C GLU A 710 -12.98 0.82 8.43
N ASP A 711 -13.90 0.51 7.52
CA ASP A 711 -13.66 0.62 6.07
C ASP A 711 -13.52 2.08 5.64
N VAL A 712 -14.32 2.97 6.23
CA VAL A 712 -14.26 4.42 5.98
C VAL A 712 -12.93 4.99 6.46
N GLU A 713 -12.43 4.56 7.62
CA GLU A 713 -11.12 4.96 8.15
C GLU A 713 -9.96 4.45 7.29
N ASN A 714 -10.02 3.18 6.87
CA ASN A 714 -8.93 2.55 6.11
C ASN A 714 -8.85 3.04 4.66
N HIS A 715 -9.99 3.33 4.02
CA HIS A 715 -10.04 3.63 2.59
C HIS A 715 -10.40 5.08 2.28
N GLY A 716 -10.96 5.81 3.24
CA GLY A 716 -11.54 7.13 3.04
C GLY A 716 -12.93 7.07 2.40
N VAL A 717 -13.83 7.96 2.83
CA VAL A 717 -15.25 7.95 2.44
C VAL A 717 -15.48 8.00 0.92
N GLN A 718 -14.63 8.69 0.16
CA GLN A 718 -14.75 8.75 -1.30
C GLN A 718 -14.56 7.37 -1.95
N ASN A 719 -13.55 6.63 -1.51
CA ASN A 719 -13.27 5.31 -2.08
C ASN A 719 -14.34 4.32 -1.66
N VAL A 720 -14.83 4.40 -0.41
CA VAL A 720 -15.96 3.57 0.05
C VAL A 720 -17.20 3.79 -0.82
N VAL A 721 -17.56 5.03 -1.12
CA VAL A 721 -18.71 5.32 -2.01
C VAL A 721 -18.48 4.76 -3.42
N ASN A 722 -17.27 4.90 -3.96
CA ASN A 722 -16.94 4.37 -5.29
C ASN A 722 -17.02 2.84 -5.31
N MET A 723 -16.46 2.16 -4.32
CA MET A 723 -16.51 0.70 -4.19
C MET A 723 -17.96 0.22 -4.03
N ALA A 724 -18.76 0.89 -3.20
CA ALA A 724 -20.17 0.59 -3.02
C ALA A 724 -20.95 0.69 -4.33
N LEU A 725 -20.82 1.81 -5.05
CA LEU A 725 -21.51 2.03 -6.32
C LEU A 725 -21.05 1.07 -7.42
N GLU A 726 -19.75 0.78 -7.50
CA GLU A 726 -19.20 -0.17 -8.46
C GLU A 726 -19.72 -1.60 -8.21
N LYS A 727 -19.91 -1.96 -6.94
CA LYS A 727 -20.42 -3.27 -6.56
C LYS A 727 -21.89 -3.46 -6.90
N ILE A 728 -22.73 -2.47 -6.61
CA ILE A 728 -24.19 -2.58 -6.74
C ILE A 728 -24.73 -2.15 -8.12
N ASP A 729 -23.97 -1.34 -8.85
CA ASP A 729 -24.33 -0.87 -10.20
C ASP A 729 -23.09 -0.63 -11.07
N PRO A 730 -22.34 -1.69 -11.45
CA PRO A 730 -21.08 -1.57 -12.19
C PRO A 730 -21.22 -0.87 -13.55
N ASN A 731 -22.40 -1.00 -14.18
CA ASN A 731 -22.70 -0.37 -15.46
C ASN A 731 -23.06 1.12 -15.34
N ARG A 732 -23.25 1.63 -14.12
CA ARG A 732 -23.60 3.04 -13.83
C ARG A 732 -24.88 3.50 -14.54
N THR A 733 -25.88 2.62 -14.66
CA THR A 733 -27.11 2.86 -15.42
C THR A 733 -28.34 3.10 -14.54
N ARG A 734 -28.28 2.75 -13.26
CA ARG A 734 -29.43 2.86 -12.34
C ARG A 734 -29.52 4.27 -11.74
N SER A 735 -30.75 4.69 -11.48
CA SER A 735 -31.04 5.86 -10.65
C SER A 735 -30.65 5.57 -9.21
N ILE A 736 -29.97 6.47 -8.52
CA ILE A 736 -29.50 6.27 -7.15
C ILE A 736 -30.57 6.79 -6.19
N HIS A 737 -31.02 5.93 -5.28
CA HIS A 737 -31.72 6.31 -4.07
C HIS A 737 -30.70 6.39 -2.93
N LEU A 738 -30.63 7.53 -2.25
CA LEU A 738 -29.77 7.71 -1.07
C LEU A 738 -30.64 7.82 0.17
N SER A 739 -30.72 6.76 0.97
CA SER A 739 -31.37 6.84 2.28
C SER A 739 -30.31 7.20 3.32
N PHE A 740 -30.55 8.25 4.09
CA PHE A 740 -29.57 8.81 5.03
C PHE A 740 -30.20 8.99 6.41
N ASP A 741 -29.88 8.08 7.33
CA ASP A 741 -30.15 8.31 8.75
C ASP A 741 -29.14 9.30 9.30
N ILE A 742 -29.62 10.36 9.96
CA ILE A 742 -28.74 11.36 10.58
C ILE A 742 -27.87 10.75 11.68
N ASP A 743 -28.29 9.63 12.28
CA ASP A 743 -27.52 8.90 13.28
C ASP A 743 -26.31 8.14 12.70
N SER A 744 -26.17 8.08 11.37
CA SER A 744 -24.94 7.64 10.69
C SER A 744 -23.77 8.58 10.98
N LEU A 745 -24.04 9.85 11.26
CA LEU A 745 -23.04 10.80 11.76
C LEU A 745 -22.66 10.45 13.20
N ASP A 746 -21.48 10.86 13.62
CA ASP A 746 -21.09 10.74 15.02
C ASP A 746 -22.09 11.50 15.92
N ALA A 747 -22.39 10.94 17.09
CA ALA A 747 -23.28 11.56 18.08
C ALA A 747 -22.85 12.99 18.48
N LEU A 748 -21.57 13.35 18.33
CA LEU A 748 -21.10 14.72 18.52
C LEU A 748 -21.52 15.65 17.39
N GLU A 749 -21.70 15.16 16.17
CA GLU A 749 -22.07 15.96 14.99
C GLU A 749 -23.58 16.13 14.87
N ALA A 750 -24.36 15.11 15.23
CA ALA A 750 -25.82 15.13 15.22
C ALA A 750 -26.40 14.62 16.56
N PRO A 751 -26.28 15.39 17.66
CA PRO A 751 -26.70 14.95 19.00
C PRO A 751 -28.22 14.77 19.17
N SER A 752 -29.04 15.51 18.42
CA SER A 752 -30.50 15.47 18.49
C SER A 752 -31.12 14.41 17.55
N THR A 753 -30.83 13.13 17.81
CA THR A 753 -31.40 11.98 17.10
C THR A 753 -31.85 10.87 18.07
N GLY A 754 -32.81 10.06 17.65
CA GLY A 754 -33.42 9.00 18.45
C GLY A 754 -32.44 7.89 18.85
N THR A 755 -31.48 7.53 18.03
CA THR A 755 -30.63 6.34 18.25
C THR A 755 -29.14 6.65 18.13
N ALA A 756 -28.71 7.81 18.65
CA ALA A 756 -27.33 8.28 18.52
C ALA A 756 -26.26 7.23 18.90
N VAL A 757 -25.38 6.91 17.95
CA VAL A 757 -24.25 5.99 18.13
C VAL A 757 -22.93 6.75 17.96
N ARG A 758 -21.96 6.53 18.85
CA ARG A 758 -20.61 7.11 18.71
C ARG A 758 -19.77 6.39 17.66
N GLY A 759 -18.68 7.04 17.24
CA GLY A 759 -17.76 6.53 16.23
C GLY A 759 -18.32 6.59 14.82
N GLY A 760 -19.23 7.53 14.54
CA GLY A 760 -19.89 7.69 13.23
C GLY A 760 -19.12 8.59 12.28
N LEU A 761 -19.70 8.86 11.12
CA LEU A 761 -19.13 9.78 10.13
C LEU A 761 -19.00 11.18 10.75
N THR A 762 -17.87 11.85 10.49
CA THR A 762 -17.83 13.30 10.71
C THR A 762 -18.82 13.98 9.76
N LEU A 763 -19.31 15.17 10.10
CA LEU A 763 -20.15 15.94 9.18
C LEU A 763 -19.40 16.21 7.86
N ARG A 764 -18.06 16.28 7.93
CA ARG A 764 -17.23 16.39 6.75
C ARG A 764 -17.32 15.18 5.82
N GLU A 765 -17.26 13.99 6.35
CA GLU A 765 -17.36 12.77 5.56
C GLU A 765 -18.77 12.57 5.01
N GLY A 766 -19.80 12.79 5.83
CA GLY A 766 -21.20 12.69 5.38
C GLY A 766 -21.50 13.60 4.19
N ILE A 767 -21.09 14.87 4.25
CA ILE A 767 -21.30 15.79 3.11
C ILE A 767 -20.45 15.36 1.90
N HIS A 768 -19.21 14.91 2.07
CA HIS A 768 -18.40 14.45 0.94
C HIS A 768 -18.99 13.21 0.27
N LEU A 769 -19.57 12.29 1.05
CA LEU A 769 -20.33 11.15 0.55
C LEU A 769 -21.47 11.61 -0.35
N VAL A 770 -22.32 12.53 0.13
CA VAL A 770 -23.45 13.05 -0.65
C VAL A 770 -22.96 13.77 -1.90
N GLU A 771 -21.87 14.56 -1.82
CA GLU A 771 -21.26 15.20 -2.97
C GLU A 771 -20.80 14.17 -4.03
N GLN A 772 -20.22 13.02 -3.62
CA GLN A 772 -19.83 11.97 -4.57
C GLN A 772 -21.05 11.36 -5.26
N VAL A 773 -22.14 11.14 -4.51
CA VAL A 773 -23.39 10.64 -5.08
C VAL A 773 -23.99 11.65 -6.07
N TYR A 774 -24.05 12.93 -5.72
CA TYR A 774 -24.49 14.00 -6.62
C TYR A 774 -23.66 14.07 -7.91
N LYS A 775 -22.32 13.98 -7.79
CA LYS A 775 -21.38 14.03 -8.94
C LYS A 775 -21.60 12.92 -9.96
N THR A 776 -22.29 11.83 -9.59
CA THR A 776 -22.66 10.79 -10.56
C THR A 776 -23.68 11.27 -11.60
N GLY A 777 -24.44 12.34 -11.32
CA GLY A 777 -25.57 12.77 -12.15
C GLY A 777 -26.77 11.81 -12.13
N ARG A 778 -26.77 10.83 -11.21
CA ARG A 778 -27.78 9.77 -11.13
C ARG A 778 -28.64 9.82 -9.87
N LEU A 779 -28.42 10.80 -8.98
CA LEU A 779 -29.23 10.96 -7.77
C LEU A 779 -30.68 11.29 -8.15
N GLY A 780 -31.57 10.33 -7.94
CA GLY A 780 -33.00 10.48 -8.20
C GLY A 780 -33.77 10.96 -6.97
N ALA A 781 -33.54 10.31 -5.83
CA ALA A 781 -34.19 10.66 -4.58
C ALA A 781 -33.23 10.49 -3.39
N MET A 782 -33.41 11.32 -2.37
CA MET A 782 -32.76 11.20 -1.08
C MET A 782 -33.80 11.39 0.02
N ASP A 783 -33.80 10.51 1.03
CA ASP A 783 -34.44 10.78 2.30
C ASP A 783 -33.40 11.05 3.38
N LEU A 784 -33.71 12.01 4.25
CA LEU A 784 -32.91 12.34 5.42
C LEU A 784 -33.81 12.34 6.66
N VAL A 785 -33.57 11.39 7.56
CA VAL A 785 -34.50 11.00 8.64
C VAL A 785 -33.90 11.24 10.04
N GLU A 786 -34.71 11.01 11.08
CA GLU A 786 -34.31 10.97 12.49
C GLU A 786 -33.76 12.29 13.09
N VAL A 787 -33.95 13.42 12.41
CA VAL A 787 -33.74 14.74 13.01
C VAL A 787 -34.82 14.99 14.05
N ASN A 788 -34.46 15.03 15.33
CA ASN A 788 -35.42 15.14 16.44
C ASN A 788 -35.25 16.43 17.26
N PRO A 789 -35.99 17.51 16.95
CA PRO A 789 -35.95 18.77 17.68
C PRO A 789 -36.38 18.69 19.17
N ALA A 790 -37.01 17.60 19.60
CA ALA A 790 -37.42 17.40 21.00
C ALA A 790 -36.29 16.83 21.88
N LEU A 791 -35.14 16.44 21.30
CA LEU A 791 -34.01 15.85 22.03
C LEU A 791 -32.83 16.82 22.10
N GLY A 792 -32.20 16.89 23.28
CA GLY A 792 -31.00 17.71 23.52
C GLY A 792 -31.31 19.17 23.88
N SER A 793 -30.25 19.97 23.97
CA SER A 793 -30.34 21.42 24.18
C SER A 793 -30.72 22.15 22.88
N ALA A 794 -31.06 23.44 22.97
CA ALA A 794 -31.29 24.26 21.78
C ALA A 794 -30.07 24.33 20.85
N GLU A 795 -28.86 24.20 21.40
CA GLU A 795 -27.61 24.14 20.62
C GLU A 795 -27.46 22.80 19.92
N ASP A 796 -27.77 21.69 20.60
CA ASP A 796 -27.76 20.34 20.02
C ASP A 796 -28.74 20.25 18.84
N VAL A 797 -29.98 20.76 19.04
CA VAL A 797 -31.01 20.79 18.00
C VAL A 797 -30.54 21.62 16.82
N LYS A 798 -29.99 22.82 17.08
CA LYS A 798 -29.44 23.67 16.02
C LYS A 798 -28.34 22.93 15.25
N LYS A 799 -27.43 22.25 15.94
CA LYS A 799 -26.31 21.52 15.35
C LYS A 799 -26.80 20.40 14.43
N THR A 800 -27.73 19.57 14.89
CA THR A 800 -28.30 18.49 14.07
C THR A 800 -29.07 19.02 12.87
N VAL A 801 -29.85 20.10 13.04
CA VAL A 801 -30.59 20.74 11.93
C VAL A 801 -29.63 21.33 10.90
N GLU A 802 -28.54 21.99 11.32
CA GLU A 802 -27.51 22.51 10.40
C GLU A 802 -26.79 21.37 9.66
N ALA A 803 -26.47 20.27 10.34
CA ALA A 803 -25.89 19.07 9.73
C ALA A 803 -26.81 18.49 8.63
N ALA A 804 -28.09 18.31 8.95
CA ALA A 804 -29.13 17.87 8.03
C ALA A 804 -29.24 18.77 6.79
N ILE A 805 -29.27 20.09 6.99
CA ILE A 805 -29.33 21.07 5.90
C ILE A 805 -28.10 20.95 5.01
N HIS A 806 -26.90 20.85 5.58
CA HIS A 806 -25.68 20.76 4.77
C HIS A 806 -25.61 19.48 3.94
N LEU A 807 -26.11 18.35 4.45
CA LEU A 807 -26.22 17.10 3.69
C LEU A 807 -27.21 17.28 2.51
N LEU A 808 -28.38 17.86 2.75
CA LEU A 808 -29.39 18.11 1.72
C LEU A 808 -28.92 19.13 0.66
N LEU A 809 -28.16 20.14 1.05
CA LEU A 809 -27.55 21.09 0.12
C LEU A 809 -26.50 20.41 -0.76
N ALA A 810 -25.72 19.48 -0.21
CA ALA A 810 -24.75 18.70 -0.98
C ALA A 810 -25.43 17.82 -2.03
N ALA A 811 -26.62 17.28 -1.72
CA ALA A 811 -27.45 16.55 -2.68
C ALA A 811 -27.98 17.44 -3.82
N CYS A 812 -27.95 18.76 -3.64
CA CYS A 812 -28.30 19.76 -4.66
C CYS A 812 -27.08 20.37 -5.36
N GLY A 813 -25.87 19.89 -5.07
CA GLY A 813 -24.64 20.37 -5.71
C GLY A 813 -23.89 21.48 -4.98
N TYR A 814 -24.29 21.83 -3.75
CA TYR A 814 -23.45 22.68 -2.91
C TYR A 814 -22.14 21.97 -2.58
N SER A 815 -21.00 22.59 -2.86
CA SER A 815 -19.69 22.02 -2.54
C SER A 815 -18.90 22.91 -1.58
N ARG A 816 -18.25 22.29 -0.60
CA ARG A 816 -17.46 22.99 0.43
C ARG A 816 -16.02 23.32 0.01
N ARG A 817 -15.74 23.42 -1.30
CA ARG A 817 -14.41 23.76 -1.83
C ARG A 817 -14.00 25.24 -1.67
N GLY A 818 -14.76 26.03 -0.90
CA GLY A 818 -14.58 27.47 -0.78
C GLY A 818 -15.27 28.24 -1.92
N ILE A 819 -15.32 29.56 -1.81
CA ILE A 819 -15.88 30.43 -2.85
C ILE A 819 -14.97 30.36 -4.07
N THR A 820 -15.39 29.66 -5.11
CA THR A 820 -14.78 29.77 -6.44
C THR A 820 -15.06 31.19 -6.95
N PRO A 821 -14.04 31.96 -7.40
CA PRO A 821 -14.29 33.25 -8.03
C PRO A 821 -15.27 33.08 -9.19
N LYS A 822 -16.34 33.89 -9.23
CA LYS A 822 -17.16 34.02 -10.44
C LYS A 822 -16.18 34.34 -11.57
N ASP A 823 -16.09 33.50 -12.60
CA ASP A 823 -15.20 33.57 -13.78
C ASP A 823 -13.93 32.70 -13.79
N SER A 824 -13.67 31.83 -12.80
CA SER A 824 -12.62 30.81 -12.95
C SER A 824 -13.19 29.46 -13.35
N ASP A 825 -13.06 29.09 -14.64
CA ASP A 825 -13.13 27.68 -15.04
C ASP A 825 -12.16 26.87 -14.19
N TYR A 826 -12.63 25.75 -13.65
CA TYR A 826 -11.95 24.84 -12.71
C TYR A 826 -10.42 24.79 -12.90
N VAL A 827 -9.68 25.64 -12.18
CA VAL A 827 -8.25 25.43 -11.95
C VAL A 827 -8.12 24.63 -10.65
N PRO A 828 -7.86 23.32 -10.71
CA PRO A 828 -7.60 22.56 -9.49
C PRO A 828 -6.40 23.19 -8.76
N ILE A 829 -6.55 23.45 -7.45
CA ILE A 829 -5.40 23.71 -6.59
C ILE A 829 -4.54 22.45 -6.65
N GLN A 830 -3.36 22.59 -7.25
CA GLN A 830 -2.45 21.50 -7.56
C GLN A 830 -2.10 20.69 -6.30
N THR A 831 -2.65 19.49 -6.20
CA THR A 831 -2.16 18.45 -5.28
C THR A 831 -1.75 17.25 -6.11
N PHE A 832 -0.43 17.11 -6.25
CA PHE A 832 0.35 16.11 -7.00
C PHE A 832 0.59 16.43 -8.50
N PRO A 833 1.85 16.41 -8.97
CA PRO A 833 2.19 16.54 -10.38
C PRO A 833 1.78 15.27 -11.14
N SER A 834 1.12 15.48 -12.28
CA SER A 834 0.67 14.49 -13.26
C SER A 834 1.81 13.75 -13.94
#